data_AF-A0A399T2I6-F1
#
_entry.id   AF-A0A399T2I6-F1
#
_cell.length_a   1.000
_cell.length_b   1.000
_cell.length_c   1.000
_cell.angle_alpha   90.00
_cell.angle_beta   90.00
_cell.angle_gamma   90.00
#
_symmetry.space_group_name_H-M   'P 1'
#
loop_
_entity.id
_entity.type
_entity.pdbx_description
1 polymer ?
#
loop_
_entity_poly.entity_id
_entity_poly.type
_entity_poly.pdbx_seq_one_letter_code
_entity_poly.pdbx_strand_id
1 'polypeptide(L)'
;MKRSTIISLSFFIFFFLLNVSCERSPQNLVTETKCQSIINPIGIDVNQPSFSWIVESTERGKKQIAYQILLADNKDDINRNSGNYWDSGKIISEKNHSVMYRGKALQSNQTYYWKVRIWDEQDVPTEYSKTTFFTTSILDSDEWKGKWIGRGIAKAPLNEEGFYQEKIEVDADGDSIKYNGTSLLLRKEIQLAKTVSKALVNVSGLGFYEFSINGKRVGDRVLNPAKTNYTQLVLFDTYEVSELLDKGENVLGIMVGNGWFDPIPKWWSWRMQWFGEKQAMLNMHITYKDGSTEVITTDNTWKIADGPIRHHCIYDGETYDATKEIADWGKPGFDDSKWESAKNVEAPKGKFTAQIMPAIKRVETIKPLSVTYPNDSISVVNFGQNFSGWVRIKVRTERGQKTIIRFAENSKDGMIDTKSNDKAVTTDTYIAKGEKEEIFEPRFTYHGFQYVEVSGLPYQLEAEDIEAVVVHSAVEQTGSFECSNEQINNIHKAVLWSYRSNLMGYPTDCPQREERLGWIGDAHVVAEAGIYNFEVNQFYNKWLDDIRVNQDKNNGYIPYIAPRPISNGDPAFSWSSGYHLIAWYHYLYYGDKKILEENYEAMKKYVDYLSTLADKYILPNDKYGDWVSPLDGWKRGTPASISTGYYYYNSSIVAKAAKILGNNEDSKTYGTLSENIKTAFYQHFYNAETKNYEEGSQFSNSFALFLGLVPESEKEAVLNNLVNDIVNTHDTHLTTGILGTKYLMELLSREGRSDVAWALATQTTFPSWIDMLKDRTTLSEKWDKSGSSNHVMLGSIDSWFYQTLAGIQVQEDAPGFSEFVIKPFMPEDLSWVKASVKTVKGTVKSEWSIKNGNYHLNIQVPFGSEAIVYIIGDNPDNISESGHPVEQAENVEFLWKEDNYTVFKVGSGEYSFGSSSAYKNIK
;
A
#
# COMPACT_ATOMS: atom_id res chain seq x y z
N MET A 1 19.71 6.86 -106.22
CA MET A 1 19.59 5.47 -106.73
C MET A 1 18.81 4.63 -105.72
N LYS A 2 17.79 3.89 -106.20
CA LYS A 2 16.95 2.81 -105.59
C LYS A 2 17.25 2.42 -104.11
N ARG A 3 16.32 2.60 -103.16
CA ARG A 3 15.07 1.85 -102.80
C ARG A 3 15.27 0.73 -101.74
N SER A 4 14.32 0.70 -100.79
CA SER A 4 13.77 -0.41 -99.94
C SER A 4 14.35 -0.58 -98.51
N THR A 5 13.66 -0.94 -97.41
CA THR A 5 12.25 -0.97 -96.90
C THR A 5 12.33 -1.58 -95.47
N ILE A 6 11.83 -0.88 -94.43
CA ILE A 6 11.09 -1.28 -93.18
C ILE A 6 11.55 -2.51 -92.33
N ILE A 7 11.68 -2.33 -90.99
CA ILE A 7 10.88 -2.96 -89.87
C ILE A 7 11.36 -2.41 -88.50
N SER A 8 10.40 -1.95 -87.68
CA SER A 8 10.53 -1.49 -86.28
C SER A 8 10.79 -2.61 -85.27
N LEU A 9 11.46 -2.31 -84.14
CA LEU A 9 11.09 -2.89 -82.83
C LEU A 9 11.55 -2.00 -81.66
N SER A 10 10.62 -1.75 -80.75
CA SER A 10 10.67 -0.82 -79.61
C SER A 10 11.68 -1.19 -78.52
N PHE A 11 12.39 -0.20 -77.98
CA PHE A 11 13.13 -0.28 -76.72
C PHE A 11 12.18 0.06 -75.55
N PHE A 12 11.85 -0.93 -74.71
CA PHE A 12 11.21 -0.72 -73.42
C PHE A 12 12.31 -0.60 -72.35
N ILE A 13 12.48 0.60 -71.77
CA ILE A 13 13.32 0.80 -70.58
C ILE A 13 12.42 0.59 -69.36
N PHE A 14 12.62 -0.53 -68.67
CA PHE A 14 11.96 -0.84 -67.39
C PHE A 14 12.81 -0.25 -66.26
N PHE A 15 12.32 0.81 -65.61
CA PHE A 15 12.89 1.35 -64.38
C PHE A 15 12.48 0.41 -63.23
N PHE A 16 13.41 -0.40 -62.72
CA PHE A 16 13.21 -1.17 -61.50
C PHE A 16 13.51 -0.26 -60.30
N LEU A 17 12.46 0.28 -59.68
CA LEU A 17 12.51 0.82 -58.33
C LEU A 17 12.72 -0.37 -57.37
N LEU A 18 13.96 -0.54 -56.89
CA LEU A 18 14.27 -1.38 -55.73
C LEU A 18 13.68 -0.70 -54.49
N ASN A 19 12.43 -1.05 -54.16
CA ASN A 19 11.90 -0.90 -52.81
C ASN A 19 12.72 -1.83 -51.91
N VAL A 20 13.77 -1.30 -51.29
CA VAL A 20 14.38 -1.91 -50.11
C VAL A 20 13.38 -1.68 -48.98
N SER A 21 12.39 -2.55 -48.87
CA SER A 21 11.61 -2.70 -47.65
C SER A 21 12.58 -3.14 -46.56
N CYS A 22 12.93 -2.22 -45.68
CA CYS A 22 13.62 -2.52 -44.44
C CYS A 22 12.69 -3.45 -43.64
N GLU A 23 12.90 -4.76 -43.71
CA GLU A 23 12.19 -5.72 -42.86
C GLU A 23 12.62 -5.43 -41.42
N ARG A 24 11.82 -4.61 -40.73
CA ARG A 24 11.97 -4.36 -39.30
C ARG A 24 11.72 -5.68 -38.59
N SER A 25 12.77 -6.29 -38.05
CA SER A 25 12.63 -7.52 -37.27
C SER A 25 11.71 -7.21 -36.08
N PRO A 26 10.66 -8.02 -35.82
CA PRO A 26 9.77 -7.77 -34.71
C PRO A 26 10.58 -7.77 -33.41
N GLN A 27 10.55 -6.65 -32.69
CA GLN A 27 11.24 -6.48 -31.42
C GLN A 27 10.30 -6.88 -30.29
N ASN A 28 10.83 -7.50 -29.23
CA ASN A 28 10.09 -7.66 -27.99
C ASN A 28 10.14 -6.34 -27.22
N LEU A 29 8.99 -5.66 -27.11
CA LEU A 29 8.84 -4.38 -26.42
C LEU A 29 8.20 -4.53 -25.03
N VAL A 30 7.69 -5.72 -24.69
CA VAL A 30 7.03 -5.98 -23.39
C VAL A 30 8.10 -6.33 -22.36
N THR A 31 8.32 -5.44 -21.40
CA THR A 31 9.41 -5.57 -20.41
C THR A 31 8.96 -6.21 -19.10
N GLU A 32 7.70 -6.02 -18.72
CA GLU A 32 7.12 -6.55 -17.48
C GLU A 32 5.70 -7.07 -17.71
N THR A 33 5.36 -8.19 -17.07
CA THR A 33 3.99 -8.74 -17.09
C THR A 33 3.56 -9.12 -15.68
N LYS A 34 2.32 -8.79 -15.33
CA LYS A 34 1.71 -9.02 -14.02
C LYS A 34 0.39 -9.77 -14.16
N CYS A 35 0.10 -10.65 -13.22
CA CYS A 35 -1.21 -11.25 -13.03
C CYS A 35 -1.75 -10.79 -11.67
N GLN A 36 -2.98 -10.26 -11.62
CA GLN A 36 -3.51 -9.58 -10.42
C GLN A 36 -2.52 -8.54 -9.87
N SER A 37 -1.95 -7.71 -10.74
CA SER A 37 -0.92 -6.70 -10.41
C SER A 37 0.37 -7.22 -9.74
N ILE A 38 0.57 -8.54 -9.66
CA ILE A 38 1.75 -9.18 -9.05
C ILE A 38 2.55 -9.91 -10.12
N ILE A 39 3.88 -9.89 -10.00
CA ILE A 39 4.77 -10.65 -10.88
C ILE A 39 4.78 -12.11 -10.43
N ASN A 40 4.48 -13.04 -11.35
CA ASN A 40 4.50 -14.48 -11.11
C ASN A 40 3.79 -14.95 -9.81
N PRO A 41 2.53 -14.55 -9.55
CA PRO A 41 1.91 -14.80 -8.27
C PRO A 41 1.62 -16.29 -8.03
N ILE A 42 1.70 -16.68 -6.77
CA ILE A 42 1.28 -18.00 -6.27
C ILE A 42 0.14 -17.79 -5.28
N GLY A 43 -0.96 -18.51 -5.48
CA GLY A 43 -2.11 -18.48 -4.58
C GLY A 43 -3.30 -17.65 -5.10
N ILE A 44 -3.42 -17.44 -6.41
CA ILE A 44 -4.55 -16.71 -7.00
C ILE A 44 -5.86 -17.49 -6.77
N ASP A 45 -6.82 -16.92 -6.05
CA ASP A 45 -8.10 -17.56 -5.71
C ASP A 45 -9.30 -17.05 -6.53
N VAL A 46 -9.04 -16.28 -7.59
CA VAL A 46 -10.08 -15.78 -8.50
C VAL A 46 -10.15 -16.59 -9.79
N ASN A 47 -11.38 -16.89 -10.24
CA ASN A 47 -11.63 -17.61 -11.49
C ASN A 47 -11.32 -16.79 -12.76
N GLN A 48 -11.30 -15.47 -12.65
CA GLN A 48 -11.01 -14.54 -13.73
C GLN A 48 -9.89 -13.58 -13.29
N PRO A 49 -8.63 -14.03 -13.25
CA PRO A 49 -7.53 -13.14 -12.93
C PRO A 49 -7.39 -12.06 -14.01
N SER A 50 -6.83 -10.92 -13.61
CA SER A 50 -6.47 -9.84 -14.53
C SER A 50 -5.00 -9.96 -14.97
N PHE A 51 -4.70 -9.50 -16.19
CA PHE A 51 -3.37 -9.42 -16.76
C PHE A 51 -3.00 -7.97 -17.07
N SER A 52 -1.75 -7.62 -16.80
CA SER A 52 -1.17 -6.31 -17.10
C SER A 52 0.22 -6.46 -17.69
N TRP A 53 0.64 -5.53 -18.55
CA TRP A 53 1.97 -5.50 -19.14
C TRP A 53 2.47 -4.08 -19.36
N ILE A 54 3.77 -3.88 -19.13
CA ILE A 54 4.49 -2.64 -19.43
C ILE A 54 5.21 -2.82 -20.76
N VAL A 55 5.11 -1.79 -21.59
CA VAL A 55 5.77 -1.72 -22.89
C VAL A 55 6.78 -0.57 -22.83
N GLU A 56 7.99 -0.81 -23.31
CA GLU A 56 9.02 0.21 -23.44
C GLU A 56 9.44 0.36 -24.90
N SER A 57 9.58 1.61 -25.34
CA SER A 57 10.00 1.98 -26.68
C SER A 57 10.92 3.19 -26.58
N THR A 58 11.97 3.20 -27.39
CA THR A 58 12.85 4.37 -27.56
C THR A 58 12.30 5.36 -28.59
N GLU A 59 11.30 4.97 -29.38
CA GLU A 59 10.62 5.84 -30.33
C GLU A 59 9.49 6.64 -29.66
N ARG A 60 9.35 7.91 -30.08
CA ARG A 60 8.30 8.82 -29.63
C ARG A 60 6.94 8.51 -30.27
N GLY A 61 5.87 8.90 -29.58
CA GLY A 61 4.49 8.86 -30.11
C GLY A 61 3.94 7.43 -30.32
N LYS A 62 4.63 6.42 -29.79
CA LYS A 62 4.24 5.01 -29.96
C LYS A 62 3.13 4.60 -29.01
N LYS A 63 2.24 3.76 -29.53
CA LYS A 63 1.14 3.13 -28.77
C LYS A 63 0.81 1.75 -29.32
N GLN A 64 0.10 0.96 -28.53
CA GLN A 64 -0.49 -0.28 -29.01
C GLN A 64 -1.90 -0.03 -29.52
N ILE A 65 -2.30 -0.73 -30.57
CA ILE A 65 -3.68 -0.71 -31.10
C ILE A 65 -4.40 -2.05 -30.88
N ALA A 66 -3.66 -3.12 -30.62
CA ALA A 66 -4.20 -4.44 -30.34
C ALA A 66 -3.24 -5.27 -29.48
N TYR A 67 -3.77 -6.32 -28.87
CA TYR A 67 -2.98 -7.33 -28.15
C TYR A 67 -3.48 -8.75 -28.42
N GLN A 68 -2.66 -9.73 -28.09
CA GLN A 68 -3.04 -11.15 -28.01
C GLN A 68 -2.36 -11.80 -26.82
N ILE A 69 -3.15 -12.44 -25.97
CA ILE A 69 -2.68 -13.22 -24.82
C ILE A 69 -2.85 -14.71 -25.13
N LEU A 70 -1.78 -15.46 -24.87
CA LEU A 70 -1.79 -16.91 -24.85
C LEU A 70 -1.63 -17.40 -23.43
N LEU A 71 -2.39 -18.41 -23.04
CA LEU A 71 -2.29 -19.08 -21.75
C LEU A 71 -2.43 -20.60 -21.92
N ALA A 72 -1.51 -21.32 -21.28
CA ALA A 72 -1.50 -22.77 -21.25
C ALA A 72 -1.26 -23.32 -19.84
N ASP A 73 -1.67 -24.55 -19.59
CA ASP A 73 -1.43 -25.27 -18.33
C ASP A 73 -0.04 -25.94 -18.25
N ASN A 74 0.74 -25.92 -19.32
CA ASN A 74 2.06 -26.54 -19.41
C ASN A 74 3.05 -25.70 -20.26
N LYS A 75 4.35 -25.92 -20.01
CA LYS A 75 5.43 -25.18 -20.68
C LYS A 75 5.58 -25.54 -22.17
N ASP A 76 5.30 -26.79 -22.56
CA ASP A 76 5.53 -27.24 -23.93
C ASP A 76 4.54 -26.61 -24.91
N ASP A 77 3.28 -26.46 -24.50
CA ASP A 77 2.25 -25.79 -25.30
C ASP A 77 2.54 -24.30 -25.43
N ILE A 78 2.80 -23.58 -24.34
CA ILE A 78 3.06 -22.15 -24.41
C ILE A 78 4.34 -21.83 -25.19
N ASN A 79 5.38 -22.67 -25.12
CA ASN A 79 6.62 -22.51 -25.88
C ASN A 79 6.40 -22.71 -27.39
N ARG A 80 5.42 -23.54 -27.77
CA ARG A 80 4.98 -23.72 -29.17
C ARG A 80 3.94 -22.68 -29.62
N ASN A 81 3.73 -21.61 -28.85
CA ASN A 81 2.69 -20.60 -29.09
C ASN A 81 1.27 -21.18 -29.13
N SER A 82 1.00 -22.23 -28.34
CA SER A 82 -0.32 -22.84 -28.20
C SER A 82 -0.94 -22.44 -26.86
N GLY A 83 -2.01 -21.63 -26.90
CA GLY A 83 -2.80 -21.24 -25.74
C GLY A 83 -3.93 -22.24 -25.47
N ASN A 84 -3.61 -23.45 -24.99
CA ASN A 84 -4.60 -24.52 -24.85
C ASN A 84 -5.73 -24.21 -23.84
N TYR A 85 -5.54 -23.24 -22.94
CA TYR A 85 -6.56 -22.73 -22.02
C TYR A 85 -7.19 -21.42 -22.50
N TRP A 86 -6.37 -20.54 -23.08
CA TRP A 86 -6.84 -19.31 -23.68
C TRP A 86 -5.91 -18.84 -24.80
N ASP A 87 -6.52 -18.53 -25.93
CA ASP A 87 -5.97 -17.65 -26.94
C ASP A 87 -7.00 -16.55 -27.14
N SER A 88 -6.65 -15.30 -26.81
CA SER A 88 -7.58 -14.19 -26.98
C SER A 88 -7.85 -13.86 -28.46
N GLY A 89 -7.02 -14.37 -29.37
CA GLY A 89 -6.88 -13.81 -30.71
C GLY A 89 -6.36 -12.36 -30.65
N LYS A 90 -6.32 -11.70 -31.81
CA LYS A 90 -6.02 -10.27 -31.89
C LYS A 90 -7.23 -9.46 -31.41
N ILE A 91 -7.10 -8.83 -30.25
CA ILE A 91 -8.13 -7.94 -29.68
C ILE A 91 -7.74 -6.49 -29.98
N ILE A 92 -8.59 -5.77 -30.73
CA ILE A 92 -8.41 -4.34 -31.01
C ILE A 92 -8.71 -3.54 -29.74
N SER A 93 -7.66 -3.08 -29.06
CA SER A 93 -7.74 -2.33 -27.81
C SER A 93 -6.37 -1.77 -27.43
N GLU A 94 -6.36 -0.55 -26.92
CA GLU A 94 -5.17 0.11 -26.37
C GLU A 94 -4.92 -0.25 -24.89
N LYS A 95 -5.78 -1.06 -24.26
CA LYS A 95 -5.71 -1.44 -22.84
C LYS A 95 -4.56 -2.43 -22.60
N ASN A 96 -3.66 -2.13 -21.65
CA ASN A 96 -2.52 -2.96 -21.25
C ASN A 96 -2.48 -3.31 -19.76
N HIS A 97 -3.48 -2.92 -18.99
CA HIS A 97 -3.57 -3.22 -17.56
C HIS A 97 -4.98 -3.69 -17.21
N SER A 98 -5.10 -4.51 -16.17
CA SER A 98 -6.39 -5.06 -15.70
C SER A 98 -7.23 -5.71 -16.82
N VAL A 99 -6.59 -6.46 -17.72
CA VAL A 99 -7.24 -7.21 -18.80
C VAL A 99 -7.71 -8.56 -18.26
N MET A 100 -9.02 -8.75 -18.19
CA MET A 100 -9.63 -9.94 -17.56
C MET A 100 -9.45 -11.20 -18.40
N TYR A 101 -9.10 -12.30 -17.73
CA TYR A 101 -9.11 -13.63 -18.31
C TYR A 101 -10.51 -14.05 -18.81
N ARG A 102 -10.57 -14.58 -20.04
CA ARG A 102 -11.81 -15.05 -20.70
C ARG A 102 -11.69 -16.44 -21.32
N GLY A 103 -10.72 -17.23 -20.86
CA GLY A 103 -10.49 -18.58 -21.35
C GLY A 103 -11.35 -19.65 -20.68
N LYS A 104 -10.90 -20.90 -20.76
CA LYS A 104 -11.52 -22.05 -20.06
C LYS A 104 -11.52 -21.85 -18.55
N ALA A 105 -12.47 -22.46 -17.84
CA ALA A 105 -12.50 -22.42 -16.37
C ALA A 105 -11.14 -22.88 -15.79
N LEU A 106 -10.60 -22.09 -14.86
CA LEU A 106 -9.36 -22.41 -14.17
C LEU A 106 -9.62 -23.52 -13.14
N GLN A 107 -8.61 -24.36 -12.93
CA GLN A 107 -8.58 -25.39 -11.91
C GLN A 107 -7.78 -24.93 -10.69
N SER A 108 -8.19 -25.38 -9.51
CA SER A 108 -7.49 -25.15 -8.26
C SER A 108 -6.11 -25.81 -8.24
N ASN A 109 -5.15 -25.22 -7.53
CA ASN A 109 -3.79 -25.76 -7.34
C ASN A 109 -3.04 -26.04 -8.65
N GLN A 110 -3.29 -25.25 -9.70
CA GLN A 110 -2.70 -25.43 -11.02
C GLN A 110 -1.80 -24.24 -11.36
N THR A 111 -0.66 -24.51 -12.02
CA THR A 111 0.18 -23.43 -12.56
C THR A 111 -0.18 -23.25 -14.03
N TYR A 112 -0.38 -22.01 -14.42
CA TYR A 112 -0.61 -21.59 -15.80
C TYR A 112 0.55 -20.74 -16.27
N TYR A 113 0.93 -20.92 -17.53
CA TYR A 113 1.96 -20.16 -18.20
C TYR A 113 1.32 -19.29 -19.25
N TRP A 114 1.72 -18.04 -19.33
CA TRP A 114 1.13 -17.09 -20.27
C TRP A 114 2.18 -16.16 -20.86
N LYS A 115 1.81 -15.53 -21.97
CA LYS A 115 2.58 -14.48 -22.63
C LYS A 115 1.67 -13.62 -23.47
N VAL A 116 2.12 -12.41 -23.77
CA VAL A 116 1.36 -11.42 -24.54
C VAL A 116 2.21 -10.87 -25.67
N ARG A 117 1.58 -10.54 -26.80
CA ARG A 117 2.17 -9.69 -27.83
C ARG A 117 1.22 -8.54 -28.15
N ILE A 118 1.75 -7.47 -28.73
CA ILE A 118 0.99 -6.28 -29.09
C ILE A 118 1.13 -6.00 -30.60
N TRP A 119 0.28 -5.13 -31.11
CA TRP A 119 0.42 -4.52 -32.44
C TRP A 119 0.65 -3.02 -32.27
N ASP A 120 1.64 -2.49 -32.98
CA ASP A 120 1.89 -1.05 -33.07
C ASP A 120 0.89 -0.35 -34.00
N GLU A 121 1.01 0.96 -34.13
CA GLU A 121 0.12 1.76 -34.98
C GLU A 121 0.28 1.51 -36.49
N GLN A 122 1.29 0.75 -36.93
CA GLN A 122 1.43 0.26 -38.31
C GLN A 122 0.77 -1.10 -38.53
N ASP A 123 0.05 -1.62 -37.53
CA ASP A 123 -0.56 -2.95 -37.52
C ASP A 123 0.47 -4.10 -37.63
N VAL A 124 1.69 -3.86 -37.13
CA VAL A 124 2.75 -4.87 -37.09
C VAL A 124 2.79 -5.54 -35.71
N PRO A 125 2.74 -6.89 -35.64
CA PRO A 125 2.86 -7.60 -34.37
C PRO A 125 4.29 -7.56 -33.83
N THR A 126 4.44 -7.38 -32.52
CA THR A 126 5.70 -7.63 -31.81
C THR A 126 5.97 -9.13 -31.66
N GLU A 127 7.19 -9.47 -31.27
CA GLU A 127 7.45 -10.77 -30.64
C GLU A 127 6.62 -10.91 -29.37
N TYR A 128 6.35 -12.15 -28.96
CA TYR A 128 5.75 -12.40 -27.65
C TYR A 128 6.69 -11.97 -26.52
N SER A 129 6.10 -11.52 -25.42
CA SER A 129 6.77 -11.34 -24.15
C SER A 129 7.47 -12.63 -23.71
N LYS A 130 8.38 -12.51 -22.75
CA LYS A 130 8.87 -13.69 -22.03
C LYS A 130 7.68 -14.44 -21.43
N THR A 131 7.74 -15.77 -21.46
CA THR A 131 6.75 -16.61 -20.79
C THR A 131 6.84 -16.39 -19.28
N THR A 132 5.73 -16.02 -18.68
CA THR A 132 5.55 -15.88 -17.23
C THR A 132 4.47 -16.84 -16.75
N PHE A 133 4.20 -16.86 -15.45
CA PHE A 133 3.23 -17.81 -14.88
C PHE A 133 2.38 -17.19 -13.78
N PHE A 134 1.32 -17.88 -13.40
CA PHE A 134 0.69 -17.72 -12.10
C PHE A 134 0.22 -19.09 -11.62
N THR A 135 0.02 -19.22 -10.31
CA THR A 135 -0.51 -20.44 -9.71
C THR A 135 -1.81 -20.14 -8.98
N THR A 136 -2.85 -20.88 -9.31
CA THR A 136 -4.13 -20.82 -8.60
C THR A 136 -4.03 -21.47 -7.24
N SER A 137 -4.77 -20.91 -6.29
CA SER A 137 -5.06 -21.49 -4.99
C SER A 137 -6.24 -22.46 -5.10
N ILE A 138 -6.87 -22.78 -3.97
CA ILE A 138 -8.21 -23.34 -3.91
C ILE A 138 -9.20 -22.26 -4.39
N LEU A 139 -9.90 -22.53 -5.51
CA LEU A 139 -10.88 -21.63 -6.13
C LEU A 139 -12.30 -21.84 -5.60
N ASP A 140 -12.59 -23.06 -5.11
CA ASP A 140 -13.88 -23.44 -4.52
C ASP A 140 -13.66 -23.89 -3.06
N SER A 141 -14.39 -23.27 -2.14
CA SER A 141 -14.27 -23.58 -0.70
C SER A 141 -14.57 -25.04 -0.39
N ASP A 142 -15.38 -25.72 -1.21
CA ASP A 142 -15.73 -27.14 -1.02
C ASP A 142 -14.55 -28.09 -1.31
N GLU A 143 -13.46 -27.60 -1.92
CA GLU A 143 -12.22 -28.36 -2.13
C GLU A 143 -11.33 -28.45 -0.88
N TRP A 144 -11.64 -27.69 0.18
CA TRP A 144 -10.96 -27.83 1.46
C TRP A 144 -11.27 -29.20 2.09
N LYS A 145 -10.22 -29.89 2.54
CA LYS A 145 -10.31 -31.26 3.08
C LYS A 145 -9.79 -31.36 4.51
N GLY A 146 -8.83 -30.50 4.86
CA GLY A 146 -8.31 -30.36 6.20
C GLY A 146 -9.34 -29.84 7.18
N LYS A 147 -9.11 -30.15 8.45
CA LYS A 147 -9.88 -29.64 9.57
C LYS A 147 -9.05 -28.61 10.31
N TRP A 148 -9.72 -27.63 10.90
CA TRP A 148 -9.09 -26.79 11.91
C TRP A 148 -8.69 -27.65 13.09
N ILE A 149 -7.41 -27.59 13.46
CA ILE A 149 -6.86 -28.35 14.58
C ILE A 149 -6.12 -27.45 15.57
N GLY A 150 -6.20 -27.80 16.86
CA GLY A 150 -5.56 -27.05 17.92
C GLY A 150 -5.64 -27.78 19.26
N ARG A 151 -5.31 -27.07 20.34
CA ARG A 151 -5.42 -27.56 21.72
C ARG A 151 -6.79 -27.26 22.35
N GLY A 152 -7.48 -26.26 21.80
CA GLY A 152 -8.65 -25.60 22.37
C GLY A 152 -9.94 -26.40 22.39
N ILE A 153 -10.97 -25.71 22.90
CA ILE A 153 -12.35 -26.16 23.06
C ILE A 153 -13.09 -26.19 21.72
N ALA A 154 -14.14 -27.00 21.65
CA ALA A 154 -14.88 -27.22 20.41
C ALA A 154 -15.72 -26.00 19.98
N LYS A 155 -16.00 -25.05 20.89
CA LYS A 155 -16.80 -23.85 20.62
C LYS A 155 -16.25 -22.66 21.39
N ALA A 156 -15.86 -21.58 20.70
CA ALA A 156 -15.27 -20.41 21.36
C ALA A 156 -16.33 -19.33 21.63
N PRO A 157 -16.51 -18.85 22.88
CA PRO A 157 -17.39 -17.72 23.14
C PRO A 157 -16.79 -16.42 22.57
N LEU A 158 -17.57 -15.66 21.80
CA LEU A 158 -17.14 -14.40 21.16
C LEU A 158 -17.81 -13.21 21.84
N ASN A 159 -16.99 -12.27 22.35
CA ASN A 159 -17.46 -10.96 22.83
C ASN A 159 -17.09 -9.88 21.82
N GLU A 160 -18.08 -9.40 21.07
CA GLU A 160 -17.88 -8.35 20.05
C GLU A 160 -17.54 -6.98 20.65
N GLU A 161 -17.75 -6.78 21.96
CA GLU A 161 -17.43 -5.54 22.68
C GLU A 161 -16.01 -5.50 23.26
N GLY A 162 -15.24 -6.60 23.20
CA GLY A 162 -13.86 -6.66 23.69
C GLY A 162 -13.52 -7.97 24.42
N PHE A 163 -12.69 -7.87 25.48
CA PHE A 163 -12.43 -8.99 26.39
C PHE A 163 -13.57 -9.16 27.41
N TYR A 164 -13.82 -10.40 27.81
CA TYR A 164 -14.63 -10.70 29.00
C TYR A 164 -13.96 -10.14 30.27
N GLN A 165 -14.75 -9.51 31.15
CA GLN A 165 -14.26 -8.82 32.36
C GLN A 165 -13.79 -9.80 33.45
N GLU A 166 -14.35 -11.01 33.50
CA GLU A 166 -13.94 -12.07 34.44
C GLU A 166 -13.39 -13.29 33.69
N LYS A 167 -12.53 -14.07 34.37
CA LYS A 167 -11.89 -15.28 33.82
C LYS A 167 -12.83 -16.49 33.69
N ILE A 168 -14.13 -16.32 33.93
CA ILE A 168 -15.12 -17.38 33.92
C ILE A 168 -16.46 -16.81 33.44
N GLU A 169 -16.70 -16.86 32.13
CA GLU A 169 -18.03 -17.24 31.68
C GLU A 169 -17.86 -18.63 31.08
N VAL A 170 -18.30 -19.62 31.86
CA VAL A 170 -18.66 -20.91 31.32
C VAL A 170 -19.77 -20.59 30.32
N ASP A 171 -19.57 -20.88 29.03
CA ASP A 171 -20.67 -20.72 28.09
C ASP A 171 -21.82 -21.68 28.46
N ALA A 172 -22.94 -21.64 27.73
CA ALA A 172 -24.09 -22.51 28.00
C ALA A 172 -23.74 -24.01 28.00
N ASP A 173 -22.55 -24.39 27.49
CA ASP A 173 -22.09 -25.77 27.27
C ASP A 173 -21.00 -26.23 28.26
N GLY A 174 -20.42 -25.35 29.10
CA GLY A 174 -19.42 -25.78 30.10
C GLY A 174 -17.98 -25.32 29.86
N ASP A 175 -17.70 -24.57 28.80
CA ASP A 175 -16.33 -24.33 28.34
C ASP A 175 -15.68 -23.05 28.93
N SER A 176 -14.39 -23.11 29.28
CA SER A 176 -13.63 -22.01 29.93
C SER A 176 -12.66 -21.30 28.99
N ILE A 177 -12.60 -19.97 29.02
CA ILE A 177 -11.60 -19.17 28.28
C ILE A 177 -10.21 -19.30 28.92
N LYS A 178 -9.23 -19.80 28.17
CA LYS A 178 -7.84 -19.97 28.63
C LYS A 178 -6.87 -19.17 27.79
N TYR A 179 -6.53 -17.98 28.28
CA TYR A 179 -5.45 -17.18 27.70
C TYR A 179 -4.09 -17.85 27.95
N ASN A 180 -3.38 -18.18 26.87
CA ASN A 180 -2.08 -18.80 26.91
C ASN A 180 -1.11 -18.05 25.99
N GLY A 181 -0.06 -17.45 26.55
CA GLY A 181 0.99 -16.75 25.79
C GLY A 181 2.07 -17.67 25.21
N THR A 182 1.99 -18.98 25.44
CA THR A 182 2.95 -19.94 24.91
C THR A 182 2.58 -20.30 23.47
N SER A 183 3.56 -20.29 22.56
CA SER A 183 3.38 -20.78 21.18
C SER A 183 2.99 -22.26 21.14
N LEU A 184 2.20 -22.64 20.13
CA LEU A 184 1.77 -24.00 19.89
C LEU A 184 2.57 -24.60 18.73
N LEU A 185 3.24 -25.73 18.96
CA LEU A 185 3.84 -26.54 17.91
C LEU A 185 2.84 -27.60 17.45
N LEU A 186 2.71 -27.79 16.14
CA LEU A 186 1.96 -28.87 15.51
C LEU A 186 2.87 -29.61 14.54
N ARG A 187 2.96 -30.93 14.63
CA ARG A 187 3.77 -31.76 13.71
C ARG A 187 2.98 -32.94 13.15
N LYS A 188 3.35 -33.37 11.94
CA LYS A 188 2.93 -34.65 11.36
C LYS A 188 4.03 -35.25 10.49
N GLU A 189 4.35 -36.51 10.76
CA GLU A 189 5.16 -37.31 9.84
C GLU A 189 4.29 -37.86 8.72
N ILE A 190 4.81 -37.81 7.50
CA ILE A 190 4.14 -38.30 6.28
C ILE A 190 5.10 -39.18 5.50
N GLN A 191 4.54 -40.17 4.81
CA GLN A 191 5.29 -41.12 3.99
C GLN A 191 4.95 -40.95 2.52
N LEU A 192 5.90 -40.46 1.72
CA LEU A 192 5.73 -40.28 0.27
C LEU A 192 6.37 -41.45 -0.48
N ALA A 193 5.54 -42.36 -0.99
CA ALA A 193 6.01 -43.57 -1.67
C ALA A 193 6.64 -43.30 -3.05
N LYS A 194 6.32 -42.14 -3.65
CA LYS A 194 6.67 -41.78 -5.03
C LYS A 194 7.45 -40.46 -5.05
N THR A 195 8.17 -40.22 -6.13
CA THR A 195 8.90 -38.96 -6.33
C THR A 195 7.94 -37.84 -6.71
N VAL A 196 7.93 -36.78 -5.90
CA VAL A 196 7.14 -35.58 -6.13
C VAL A 196 7.60 -34.89 -7.41
N SER A 197 6.62 -34.47 -8.23
CA SER A 197 6.84 -33.57 -9.36
C SER A 197 6.44 -32.15 -9.02
N LYS A 198 5.35 -31.98 -8.25
CA LYS A 198 4.84 -30.69 -7.80
C LYS A 198 4.15 -30.83 -6.45
N ALA A 199 4.33 -29.88 -5.54
CA ALA A 199 3.57 -29.78 -4.31
C ALA A 199 3.19 -28.33 -4.01
N LEU A 200 1.88 -28.09 -3.86
CA LEU A 200 1.34 -26.80 -3.43
C LEU A 200 0.66 -26.98 -2.07
N VAL A 201 0.91 -26.06 -1.15
CA VAL A 201 0.32 -26.08 0.19
C VAL A 201 -0.46 -24.81 0.43
N ASN A 202 -1.71 -24.97 0.82
CA ASN A 202 -2.56 -23.91 1.34
C ASN A 202 -2.60 -24.05 2.86
N VAL A 203 -2.15 -23.03 3.60
CA VAL A 203 -1.97 -23.12 5.06
C VAL A 203 -2.36 -21.81 5.74
N SER A 204 -2.96 -21.94 6.92
CA SER A 204 -3.23 -20.83 7.82
C SER A 204 -3.08 -21.29 9.27
N GLY A 205 -2.49 -20.44 10.10
CA GLY A 205 -2.55 -20.56 11.56
C GLY A 205 -3.13 -19.26 12.13
N LEU A 206 -4.20 -19.37 12.92
CA LEU A 206 -4.91 -18.21 13.44
C LEU A 206 -4.18 -17.61 14.62
N GLY A 207 -3.89 -16.32 14.46
CA GLY A 207 -2.93 -15.57 15.25
C GLY A 207 -1.80 -15.18 14.32
N PHE A 208 -0.60 -15.72 14.54
CA PHE A 208 0.45 -15.74 13.53
C PHE A 208 1.04 -17.15 13.44
N TYR A 209 1.61 -17.53 12.30
CA TYR A 209 2.25 -18.84 12.16
C TYR A 209 3.56 -18.81 11.39
N GLU A 210 4.38 -19.83 11.62
CA GLU A 210 5.49 -20.21 10.76
C GLU A 210 5.33 -21.68 10.37
N PHE A 211 5.40 -21.96 9.06
CA PHE A 211 5.34 -23.30 8.50
C PHE A 211 6.72 -23.80 8.10
N SER A 212 6.97 -25.10 8.28
CA SER A 212 8.23 -25.76 7.99
C SER A 212 8.02 -27.17 7.44
N ILE A 213 8.94 -27.61 6.60
CA ILE A 213 9.03 -28.98 6.09
C ILE A 213 10.44 -29.49 6.34
N ASN A 214 10.58 -30.66 6.95
CA ASN A 214 11.86 -31.29 7.27
C ASN A 214 12.82 -30.35 8.04
N GLY A 215 12.26 -29.58 8.97
CA GLY A 215 12.96 -28.61 9.81
C GLY A 215 13.36 -27.31 9.10
N LYS A 216 13.04 -27.15 7.81
CA LYS A 216 13.31 -25.93 7.04
C LYS A 216 12.03 -25.08 6.97
N ARG A 217 12.13 -23.81 7.34
CA ARG A 217 11.03 -22.84 7.20
C ARG A 217 10.63 -22.70 5.72
N VAL A 218 9.32 -22.64 5.47
CA VAL A 218 8.74 -22.38 4.15
C VAL A 218 8.54 -20.89 3.96
N GLY A 219 9.08 -20.35 2.87
CA GLY A 219 8.97 -18.93 2.51
C GLY A 219 9.69 -17.98 3.46
N ASP A 220 9.53 -16.68 3.19
CA ASP A 220 10.20 -15.57 3.88
C ASP A 220 9.23 -14.62 4.60
N ARG A 221 7.93 -14.91 4.54
CA ARG A 221 6.86 -14.13 5.17
C ARG A 221 6.94 -14.24 6.70
N VAL A 222 6.72 -13.14 7.42
CA VAL A 222 6.63 -13.06 8.88
C VAL A 222 5.27 -12.48 9.28
N LEU A 223 4.85 -12.64 10.55
CA LEU A 223 3.59 -12.08 11.06
C LEU A 223 2.37 -12.38 10.17
N ASN A 224 2.27 -13.61 9.67
CA ASN A 224 1.23 -14.06 8.76
C ASN A 224 0.23 -14.99 9.49
N PRO A 225 -1.06 -15.02 9.09
CA PRO A 225 -1.67 -14.16 8.07
C PRO A 225 -1.89 -12.72 8.58
N ALA A 226 -2.18 -11.79 7.67
CA ALA A 226 -2.52 -10.42 8.00
C ALA A 226 -3.82 -10.36 8.85
N LYS A 227 -3.90 -9.36 9.73
CA LYS A 227 -5.09 -9.12 10.55
C LYS A 227 -6.31 -8.86 9.65
N THR A 228 -7.43 -9.44 10.04
CA THR A 228 -8.76 -9.22 9.47
C THR A 228 -9.79 -9.21 10.60
N ASN A 229 -11.06 -8.96 10.28
CA ASN A 229 -12.15 -9.32 11.17
C ASN A 229 -12.43 -10.83 11.01
N TYR A 230 -11.84 -11.66 11.88
CA TYR A 230 -11.89 -13.12 11.77
C TYR A 230 -13.30 -13.74 11.80
N THR A 231 -14.32 -12.97 12.19
CA THR A 231 -15.73 -13.40 12.10
C THR A 231 -16.32 -13.26 10.70
N GLN A 232 -15.72 -12.45 9.84
CA GLN A 232 -16.20 -12.16 8.48
C GLN A 232 -15.21 -12.60 7.39
N LEU A 233 -13.91 -12.50 7.65
CA LEU A 233 -12.84 -12.83 6.71
C LEU A 233 -11.66 -13.50 7.43
N VAL A 234 -11.17 -14.61 6.89
CA VAL A 234 -10.00 -15.33 7.38
C VAL A 234 -9.08 -15.60 6.20
N LEU A 235 -7.78 -15.34 6.39
CA LEU A 235 -6.80 -15.45 5.31
C LEU A 235 -5.96 -16.73 5.43
N PHE A 236 -5.52 -17.22 4.27
CA PHE A 236 -4.52 -18.28 4.16
C PHE A 236 -3.49 -17.98 3.09
N ASP A 237 -2.32 -18.59 3.21
CA ASP A 237 -1.25 -18.47 2.23
C ASP A 237 -1.14 -19.74 1.39
N THR A 238 -0.70 -19.58 0.13
CA THR A 238 -0.32 -20.68 -0.75
C THR A 238 1.18 -20.64 -1.00
N TYR A 239 1.85 -21.79 -0.86
CA TYR A 239 3.27 -21.97 -1.18
C TYR A 239 3.49 -23.13 -2.15
N GLU A 240 4.54 -23.00 -2.95
CA GLU A 240 5.13 -24.11 -3.70
C GLU A 240 6.26 -24.71 -2.84
N VAL A 241 6.23 -26.03 -2.64
CA VAL A 241 7.09 -26.73 -1.67
C VAL A 241 7.72 -28.01 -2.21
N SER A 242 7.73 -28.21 -3.53
CA SER A 242 8.24 -29.45 -4.14
C SER A 242 9.67 -29.76 -3.73
N GLU A 243 10.54 -28.73 -3.71
CA GLU A 243 11.97 -28.89 -3.44
C GLU A 243 12.29 -29.17 -1.96
N LEU A 244 11.28 -29.11 -1.09
CA LEU A 244 11.43 -29.39 0.34
C LEU A 244 11.01 -30.82 0.71
N LEU A 245 10.41 -31.55 -0.24
CA LEU A 245 9.89 -32.91 -0.02
C LEU A 245 10.83 -33.96 -0.61
N ASP A 246 11.15 -34.95 0.21
CA ASP A 246 11.92 -36.13 -0.16
C ASP A 246 10.99 -37.31 -0.49
N LYS A 247 11.49 -38.27 -1.27
CA LYS A 247 10.85 -39.60 -1.33
C LYS A 247 11.11 -40.31 -0.01
N GLY A 248 10.06 -40.77 0.65
CA GLY A 248 10.15 -41.41 1.96
C GLY A 248 9.51 -40.59 3.06
N GLU A 249 10.12 -40.62 4.25
CA GLU A 249 9.65 -39.90 5.42
C GLU A 249 9.88 -38.41 5.27
N ASN A 250 8.84 -37.62 5.56
CA ASN A 250 8.90 -36.17 5.65
C ASN A 250 8.14 -35.71 6.89
N VAL A 251 8.44 -34.52 7.38
CA VAL A 251 7.73 -33.92 8.52
C VAL A 251 7.22 -32.54 8.15
N LEU A 252 5.94 -32.32 8.39
CA LEU A 252 5.29 -31.01 8.33
C LEU A 252 5.24 -30.44 9.75
N GLY A 253 5.71 -29.21 9.93
CA GLY A 253 5.72 -28.52 11.23
C GLY A 253 5.12 -27.13 11.14
N ILE A 254 4.20 -26.79 12.04
CA ILE A 254 3.60 -25.45 12.17
C ILE A 254 3.84 -24.95 13.59
N MET A 255 4.41 -23.75 13.74
CA MET A 255 4.41 -23.02 15.01
C MET A 255 3.36 -21.92 14.92
N VAL A 256 2.43 -21.86 15.88
CA VAL A 256 1.37 -20.85 15.94
C VAL A 256 1.53 -20.00 17.20
N GLY A 257 1.46 -18.69 17.02
CA GLY A 257 1.37 -17.70 18.09
C GLY A 257 0.00 -17.03 18.15
N ASN A 258 -0.29 -16.37 19.27
CA ASN A 258 -1.46 -15.56 19.58
C ASN A 258 -1.85 -14.53 18.50
N GLY A 259 -0.89 -13.73 18.01
CA GLY A 259 -1.14 -12.65 17.04
C GLY A 259 -2.32 -11.74 17.43
N TRP A 260 -3.15 -11.39 16.45
CA TRP A 260 -4.38 -10.63 16.67
C TRP A 260 -5.62 -11.51 16.96
N PHE A 261 -5.50 -12.85 16.86
CA PHE A 261 -6.62 -13.78 16.97
C PHE A 261 -6.88 -14.24 18.42
N ASP A 262 -5.81 -14.59 19.13
CA ASP A 262 -5.83 -15.06 20.52
C ASP A 262 -5.07 -14.08 21.44
N PRO A 263 -5.36 -12.76 21.43
CA PRO A 263 -4.60 -11.81 22.25
C PRO A 263 -4.83 -12.03 23.75
N ILE A 264 -3.83 -11.70 24.55
CA ILE A 264 -3.91 -11.78 26.01
C ILE A 264 -4.72 -10.58 26.53
N PRO A 265 -5.67 -10.77 27.47
CA PRO A 265 -6.56 -9.73 27.93
C PRO A 265 -5.79 -8.64 28.65
N LYS A 266 -6.15 -7.39 28.32
CA LYS A 266 -5.63 -6.17 28.92
C LYS A 266 -6.77 -5.18 29.12
N TRP A 267 -6.52 -4.15 29.92
CA TRP A 267 -7.52 -3.17 30.33
C TRP A 267 -7.99 -2.25 29.17
N TRP A 268 -7.35 -2.27 28.00
CA TRP A 268 -7.75 -1.55 26.77
C TRP A 268 -8.65 -2.37 25.84
N SER A 269 -9.62 -3.09 26.42
CA SER A 269 -10.37 -4.18 25.78
C SER A 269 -11.08 -3.85 24.46
N TRP A 270 -11.34 -2.59 24.12
CA TRP A 270 -12.01 -2.24 22.86
C TRP A 270 -11.08 -2.28 21.64
N ARG A 271 -9.74 -2.26 21.81
CA ARG A 271 -8.75 -2.23 20.71
C ARG A 271 -8.40 -3.62 20.16
N MET A 272 -8.61 -4.66 20.96
CA MET A 272 -8.34 -6.07 20.61
C MET A 272 -9.53 -6.93 21.01
N GLN A 273 -9.73 -8.03 20.30
CA GLN A 273 -10.78 -9.00 20.63
C GLN A 273 -10.21 -10.39 20.60
N TRP A 274 -10.72 -11.24 21.47
CA TRP A 274 -10.36 -12.65 21.50
C TRP A 274 -11.33 -13.43 20.62
N PHE A 275 -10.80 -14.14 19.62
CA PHE A 275 -11.59 -14.87 18.63
C PHE A 275 -11.53 -16.39 18.81
N GLY A 276 -10.67 -16.89 19.69
CA GLY A 276 -10.48 -18.31 19.94
C GLY A 276 -9.05 -18.64 20.36
N GLU A 277 -8.78 -19.91 20.62
CA GLU A 277 -7.41 -20.40 20.85
C GLU A 277 -6.65 -20.61 19.53
N LYS A 278 -5.32 -20.57 19.60
CA LYS A 278 -4.42 -20.93 18.48
C LYS A 278 -4.83 -22.23 17.79
N GLN A 279 -5.00 -22.14 16.49
CA GLN A 279 -5.44 -23.25 15.64
C GLN A 279 -4.84 -23.11 14.24
N ALA A 280 -4.73 -24.22 13.52
CA ALA A 280 -4.20 -24.24 12.16
C ALA A 280 -5.02 -25.15 11.24
N MET A 281 -4.97 -24.84 9.95
CA MET A 281 -5.51 -25.68 8.89
C MET A 281 -4.54 -25.72 7.70
N LEU A 282 -4.41 -26.89 7.08
CA LEU A 282 -3.55 -27.09 5.92
C LEU A 282 -4.15 -28.10 4.95
N ASN A 283 -4.00 -27.79 3.66
CA ASN A 283 -4.20 -28.68 2.51
C ASN A 283 -2.95 -28.64 1.62
N MET A 284 -2.21 -29.74 1.53
CA MET A 284 -1.09 -29.88 0.60
C MET A 284 -1.44 -30.84 -0.53
N HIS A 285 -1.50 -30.32 -1.75
CA HIS A 285 -1.76 -31.04 -2.99
C HIS A 285 -0.44 -31.45 -3.62
N ILE A 286 -0.23 -32.76 -3.78
CA ILE A 286 0.97 -33.36 -4.37
C ILE A 286 0.60 -33.96 -5.73
N THR A 287 1.42 -33.69 -6.74
CA THR A 287 1.44 -34.39 -8.02
C THR A 287 2.77 -35.13 -8.15
N TYR A 288 2.72 -36.42 -8.45
CA TYR A 288 3.87 -37.28 -8.62
C TYR A 288 4.35 -37.32 -10.08
N LYS A 289 5.59 -37.77 -10.30
CA LYS A 289 6.16 -37.90 -11.67
C LYS A 289 5.41 -38.90 -12.57
N ASP A 290 4.61 -39.80 -12.01
CA ASP A 290 3.76 -40.73 -12.77
C ASP A 290 2.37 -40.16 -13.09
N GLY A 291 2.10 -38.89 -12.72
CA GLY A 291 0.82 -38.21 -12.94
C GLY A 291 -0.24 -38.46 -11.87
N SER A 292 0.00 -39.37 -10.91
CA SER A 292 -0.93 -39.56 -9.78
C SER A 292 -0.84 -38.40 -8.78
N THR A 293 -1.91 -38.19 -8.01
CA THR A 293 -2.01 -37.11 -7.02
C THR A 293 -2.37 -37.61 -5.64
N GLU A 294 -2.01 -36.83 -4.63
CA GLU A 294 -2.31 -37.08 -3.22
C GLU A 294 -2.59 -35.74 -2.51
N VAL A 295 -3.45 -35.75 -1.49
CA VAL A 295 -3.71 -34.56 -0.65
C VAL A 295 -3.44 -34.91 0.81
N ILE A 296 -2.49 -34.20 1.41
CA ILE A 296 -2.16 -34.28 2.84
C ILE A 296 -2.84 -33.13 3.57
N THR A 297 -3.49 -33.42 4.71
CA THR A 297 -4.30 -32.44 5.42
C THR A 297 -4.06 -32.41 6.93
N THR A 298 -4.56 -31.35 7.58
CA THR A 298 -4.75 -31.29 9.03
C THR A 298 -5.89 -32.17 9.51
N ASP A 299 -5.63 -32.95 10.56
CA ASP A 299 -6.56 -33.89 11.21
C ASP A 299 -6.06 -34.24 12.63
N ASN A 300 -6.74 -35.15 13.31
CA ASN A 300 -6.41 -35.57 14.67
C ASN A 300 -5.19 -36.49 14.80
N THR A 301 -4.51 -36.83 13.70
CA THR A 301 -3.25 -37.60 13.73
C THR A 301 -2.03 -36.72 13.96
N TRP A 302 -2.18 -35.41 13.79
CA TRP A 302 -1.15 -34.43 14.14
C TRP A 302 -0.86 -34.46 15.64
N LYS A 303 0.39 -34.19 16.00
CA LYS A 303 0.84 -34.05 17.38
C LYS A 303 1.08 -32.61 17.73
N ILE A 304 0.85 -32.25 18.99
CA ILE A 304 1.01 -30.89 19.50
C ILE A 304 1.87 -30.83 20.77
N ALA A 305 2.62 -29.75 20.92
CA ALA A 305 3.43 -29.44 22.10
C ALA A 305 3.54 -27.93 22.31
N ASP A 306 3.98 -27.55 23.51
CA ASP A 306 4.38 -26.17 23.78
C ASP A 306 5.69 -25.84 23.05
N GLY A 307 5.77 -24.65 22.46
CA GLY A 307 7.00 -24.13 21.89
C GLY A 307 7.87 -23.34 22.86
N PRO A 308 9.05 -22.88 22.39
CA PRO A 308 9.99 -22.11 23.20
C PRO A 308 9.54 -20.66 23.46
N ILE A 309 8.64 -20.10 22.65
CA ILE A 309 8.02 -18.80 22.95
C ILE A 309 7.02 -19.00 24.08
N ARG A 310 7.28 -18.42 25.25
CA ARG A 310 6.51 -18.62 26.50
C ARG A 310 5.50 -17.51 26.78
N HIS A 311 5.74 -16.33 26.20
CA HIS A 311 4.82 -15.21 26.20
C HIS A 311 5.02 -14.44 24.91
N HIS A 312 3.94 -13.99 24.29
CA HIS A 312 4.05 -12.93 23.30
C HIS A 312 2.74 -12.16 23.17
N CYS A 313 2.89 -10.89 22.84
CA CYS A 313 1.81 -9.96 22.58
C CYS A 313 2.32 -8.96 21.55
N ILE A 314 1.47 -8.60 20.59
CA ILE A 314 1.85 -7.68 19.52
C ILE A 314 2.33 -6.33 20.08
N TYR A 315 1.75 -5.89 21.21
CA TYR A 315 2.12 -4.63 21.87
C TYR A 315 3.27 -4.78 22.88
N ASP A 316 3.26 -5.84 23.69
CA ASP A 316 4.16 -5.93 24.86
C ASP A 316 5.53 -6.53 24.53
N GLY A 317 5.65 -7.33 23.46
CA GLY A 317 6.88 -8.03 23.06
C GLY A 317 6.81 -9.55 23.22
N GLU A 318 7.96 -10.21 23.16
CA GLU A 318 8.10 -11.67 23.16
C GLU A 318 9.10 -12.17 24.23
N THR A 319 8.72 -13.22 24.96
CA THR A 319 9.64 -13.99 25.82
C THR A 319 9.94 -15.33 25.18
N TYR A 320 11.18 -15.52 24.77
CA TYR A 320 11.70 -16.76 24.20
C TYR A 320 12.59 -17.49 25.21
N ASP A 321 12.22 -18.72 25.56
CA ASP A 321 13.00 -19.59 26.43
C ASP A 321 13.73 -20.67 25.62
N ALA A 322 14.99 -20.41 25.27
CA ALA A 322 15.79 -21.34 24.49
C ALA A 322 16.07 -22.64 25.25
N THR A 323 15.94 -22.66 26.59
CA THR A 323 16.04 -23.91 27.38
C THR A 323 14.89 -24.88 27.11
N LYS A 324 13.81 -24.39 26.47
CA LYS A 324 12.61 -25.15 26.07
C LYS A 324 12.57 -25.47 24.59
N GLU A 325 13.62 -25.17 23.83
CA GLU A 325 13.74 -25.66 22.45
C GLU A 325 13.65 -27.18 22.41
N ILE A 326 12.81 -27.70 21.53
CA ILE A 326 12.70 -29.13 21.25
C ILE A 326 13.53 -29.38 20.00
N ALA A 327 14.78 -29.82 20.18
CA ALA A 327 15.68 -30.10 19.07
C ALA A 327 15.05 -31.10 18.08
N ASP A 328 15.21 -30.82 16.78
CA ASP A 328 14.82 -31.70 15.69
C ASP A 328 13.32 -32.09 15.60
N TRP A 329 12.43 -31.42 16.34
CA TRP A 329 10.98 -31.72 16.33
C TRP A 329 10.35 -31.71 14.93
N GLY A 330 10.87 -30.88 14.03
CA GLY A 330 10.41 -30.75 12.64
C GLY A 330 11.11 -31.69 11.66
N LYS A 331 11.93 -32.65 12.10
CA LYS A 331 12.66 -33.60 11.24
C LYS A 331 12.12 -35.03 11.40
N PRO A 332 12.29 -35.89 10.38
CA PRO A 332 11.98 -37.32 10.49
C PRO A 332 12.73 -38.00 11.64
N GLY A 333 12.13 -39.03 12.24
CA GLY A 333 12.74 -39.85 13.29
C GLY A 333 12.73 -39.22 14.70
N PHE A 334 12.02 -38.10 14.89
CA PHE A 334 11.82 -37.51 16.20
C PHE A 334 10.76 -38.28 17.01
N ASP A 335 11.08 -38.63 18.26
CA ASP A 335 10.14 -39.32 19.16
C ASP A 335 9.11 -38.33 19.74
N ASP A 336 7.93 -38.30 19.13
CA ASP A 336 6.79 -37.50 19.58
C ASP A 336 5.79 -38.28 20.46
N SER A 337 6.16 -39.44 21.01
CA SER A 337 5.23 -40.29 21.78
C SER A 337 4.68 -39.59 23.03
N LYS A 338 5.37 -38.57 23.52
CA LYS A 338 4.98 -37.73 24.67
C LYS A 338 4.15 -36.50 24.28
N TRP A 339 4.02 -36.22 22.98
CA TRP A 339 3.21 -35.11 22.49
C TRP A 339 1.73 -35.48 22.50
N GLU A 340 0.90 -34.50 22.79
CA GLU A 340 -0.55 -34.66 22.76
C GLU A 340 -1.02 -34.79 21.31
N SER A 341 -2.15 -35.47 21.08
CA SER A 341 -2.75 -35.47 19.73
C SER A 341 -3.57 -34.20 19.55
N ALA A 342 -3.54 -33.62 18.35
CA ALA A 342 -4.33 -32.44 18.01
C ALA A 342 -5.83 -32.77 18.07
N LYS A 343 -6.64 -31.79 18.49
CA LYS A 343 -8.10 -31.90 18.47
C LYS A 343 -8.64 -31.15 17.26
N ASN A 344 -9.73 -31.64 16.69
CA ASN A 344 -10.54 -30.82 15.79
C ASN A 344 -11.20 -29.72 16.62
N VAL A 345 -11.14 -28.49 16.13
CA VAL A 345 -11.76 -27.31 16.74
C VAL A 345 -12.76 -26.69 15.77
N GLU A 346 -13.66 -25.83 16.27
CA GLU A 346 -14.61 -25.11 15.42
C GLU A 346 -13.87 -24.17 14.46
N ALA A 347 -14.30 -24.20 13.20
CA ALA A 347 -13.80 -23.30 12.17
C ALA A 347 -14.16 -21.85 12.52
N PRO A 348 -13.26 -20.87 12.26
CA PRO A 348 -13.63 -19.47 12.35
C PRO A 348 -14.80 -19.16 11.40
N LYS A 349 -15.66 -18.22 11.78
CA LYS A 349 -16.89 -17.91 11.03
C LYS A 349 -16.65 -17.17 9.72
N GLY A 350 -15.49 -16.50 9.58
CA GLY A 350 -15.19 -15.69 8.42
C GLY A 350 -14.97 -16.51 7.14
N LYS A 351 -15.26 -15.89 5.99
CA LYS A 351 -14.97 -16.48 4.68
C LYS A 351 -13.47 -16.74 4.57
N PHE A 352 -13.10 -17.96 4.20
CA PHE A 352 -11.69 -18.35 4.06
C PHE A 352 -11.18 -18.02 2.65
N THR A 353 -10.24 -17.07 2.55
CA THR A 353 -9.82 -16.42 1.29
C THR A 353 -8.29 -16.39 1.20
N ALA A 354 -7.72 -16.46 -0.01
CA ALA A 354 -6.28 -16.41 -0.15
C ALA A 354 -5.75 -14.99 0.13
N GLN A 355 -4.56 -14.91 0.73
CA GLN A 355 -3.89 -13.64 1.01
C GLN A 355 -3.17 -13.11 -0.24
N ILE A 356 -3.90 -12.41 -1.10
CA ILE A 356 -3.35 -11.71 -2.29
C ILE A 356 -2.98 -10.28 -1.93
N MET A 357 -1.79 -10.10 -1.37
CA MET A 357 -1.22 -8.79 -1.05
C MET A 357 0.30 -8.87 -0.86
N PRO A 358 1.03 -7.73 -0.84
CA PRO A 358 2.42 -7.70 -0.39
C PRO A 358 2.54 -8.24 1.03
N ALA A 359 3.24 -9.38 1.18
CA ALA A 359 3.42 -10.04 2.46
C ALA A 359 4.27 -9.19 3.41
N ILE A 360 4.05 -9.35 4.72
CA ILE A 360 4.95 -8.77 5.72
C ILE A 360 6.26 -9.56 5.70
N LYS A 361 7.40 -8.87 5.56
CA LYS A 361 8.73 -9.48 5.45
C LYS A 361 9.74 -8.71 6.29
N ARG A 362 10.90 -9.35 6.51
CA ARG A 362 12.14 -8.66 6.88
C ARG A 362 12.67 -7.97 5.63
N VAL A 363 12.50 -6.65 5.54
CA VAL A 363 12.73 -5.90 4.29
C VAL A 363 14.18 -5.47 4.15
N GLU A 364 14.78 -5.00 5.25
CA GLU A 364 16.19 -4.61 5.29
C GLU A 364 16.75 -4.70 6.72
N THR A 365 18.07 -4.57 6.86
CA THR A 365 18.76 -4.53 8.15
C THR A 365 19.52 -3.22 8.33
N ILE A 366 19.42 -2.60 9.51
CA ILE A 366 20.16 -1.38 9.87
C ILE A 366 21.19 -1.71 10.95
N LYS A 367 22.44 -1.30 10.72
CA LYS A 367 23.50 -1.37 11.73
C LYS A 367 23.37 -0.22 12.72
N PRO A 368 23.76 -0.40 13.99
CA PRO A 368 23.80 0.69 14.96
C PRO A 368 24.59 1.90 14.45
N LEU A 369 24.03 3.09 14.61
CA LEU A 369 24.76 4.35 14.46
C LEU A 369 25.72 4.56 15.64
N SER A 370 25.28 4.20 16.86
CA SER A 370 26.11 4.24 18.07
C SER A 370 25.63 3.26 19.13
N VAL A 371 26.55 2.77 19.96
CA VAL A 371 26.27 2.05 21.20
C VAL A 371 26.93 2.81 22.35
N THR A 372 26.17 3.09 23.40
CA THR A 372 26.65 3.75 24.62
C THR A 372 26.40 2.88 25.85
N TYR A 373 27.13 3.16 26.94
CA TYR A 373 27.10 2.37 28.16
C TYR A 373 26.81 3.27 29.37
N PRO A 374 25.53 3.53 29.68
CA PRO A 374 25.17 4.33 30.85
C PRO A 374 25.72 3.77 32.17
N ASN A 375 25.94 2.46 32.24
CA ASN A 375 26.66 1.75 33.31
C ASN A 375 27.09 0.35 32.82
N ASP A 376 27.72 -0.44 33.70
CA ASP A 376 28.28 -1.76 33.36
C ASP A 376 27.21 -2.82 32.97
N SER A 377 25.94 -2.63 33.28
CA SER A 377 24.87 -3.60 33.03
C SER A 377 23.87 -3.21 31.94
N ILE A 378 24.04 -2.02 31.35
CA ILE A 378 23.12 -1.45 30.35
C ILE A 378 23.90 -0.97 29.13
N SER A 379 23.48 -1.40 27.95
CA SER A 379 23.88 -0.82 26.66
C SER A 379 22.69 -0.12 26.01
N VAL A 380 22.88 1.09 25.50
CA VAL A 380 21.87 1.83 24.73
C VAL A 380 22.34 1.95 23.29
N VAL A 381 21.52 1.45 22.37
CA VAL A 381 21.79 1.39 20.93
C VAL A 381 20.92 2.45 20.25
N ASN A 382 21.52 3.27 19.40
CA ASN A 382 20.81 4.19 18.51
C ASN A 382 21.02 3.71 17.08
N PHE A 383 19.94 3.40 16.36
CA PHE A 383 20.02 3.00 14.95
C PHE A 383 20.05 4.19 13.98
N GLY A 384 19.88 5.41 14.47
CA GLY A 384 19.88 6.62 13.64
C GLY A 384 18.62 6.84 12.81
N GLN A 385 17.64 5.94 12.92
CA GLN A 385 16.38 5.96 12.20
C GLN A 385 15.28 5.33 13.06
N ASN A 386 14.09 5.94 13.09
CA ASN A 386 12.89 5.36 13.69
C ASN A 386 12.12 4.54 12.63
N PHE A 387 11.77 3.29 12.95
CA PHE A 387 11.12 2.36 12.01
C PHE A 387 10.32 1.29 12.77
N SER A 388 9.56 0.47 12.04
CA SER A 388 8.88 -0.72 12.58
C SER A 388 9.70 -2.00 12.37
N GLY A 389 9.82 -2.82 13.40
CA GLY A 389 10.50 -4.12 13.31
C GLY A 389 10.94 -4.66 14.66
N TRP A 390 12.14 -5.24 14.69
CA TRP A 390 12.76 -5.77 15.91
C TRP A 390 14.29 -5.75 15.78
N VAL A 391 15.00 -6.31 16.74
CA VAL A 391 16.45 -6.55 16.64
C VAL A 391 16.77 -8.03 16.47
N ARG A 392 17.87 -8.30 15.76
CA ARG A 392 18.57 -9.58 15.80
C ARG A 392 19.81 -9.39 16.65
N ILE A 393 19.99 -10.22 17.68
CA ILE A 393 21.08 -10.07 18.64
C ILE A 393 21.84 -11.39 18.84
N LYS A 394 23.18 -11.29 18.94
CA LYS A 394 24.06 -12.38 19.36
C LYS A 394 24.22 -12.36 20.88
N VAL A 395 23.99 -13.51 21.51
CA VAL A 395 24.00 -13.68 22.97
C VAL A 395 25.03 -14.73 23.36
N ARG A 396 25.92 -14.39 24.30
CA ARG A 396 26.99 -15.28 24.79
C ARG A 396 26.93 -15.38 26.31
N THR A 397 26.05 -16.24 26.82
CA THR A 397 25.70 -16.23 28.24
C THR A 397 25.35 -17.62 28.77
N GLU A 398 25.33 -17.78 30.10
CA GLU A 398 25.02 -19.06 30.73
C GLU A 398 23.57 -19.50 30.50
N ARG A 399 23.34 -20.82 30.52
CA ARG A 399 22.01 -21.41 30.40
C ARG A 399 21.06 -20.84 31.46
N GLY A 400 19.90 -20.36 31.03
CA GLY A 400 18.87 -19.80 31.91
C GLY A 400 19.04 -18.31 32.22
N GLN A 401 20.14 -17.68 31.81
CA GLN A 401 20.32 -16.24 31.97
C GLN A 401 19.43 -15.46 30.99
N LYS A 402 18.89 -14.33 31.47
CA LYS A 402 17.96 -13.48 30.73
C LYS A 402 18.67 -12.28 30.12
N THR A 403 18.48 -12.08 28.82
CA THR A 403 18.74 -10.82 28.12
C THR A 403 17.42 -10.09 27.92
N ILE A 404 17.34 -8.85 28.37
CA ILE A 404 16.14 -7.99 28.26
C ILE A 404 16.43 -6.89 27.25
N ILE A 405 15.51 -6.70 26.31
CA ILE A 405 15.63 -5.78 25.18
C ILE A 405 14.41 -4.88 25.17
N ARG A 406 14.57 -3.59 25.46
CA ARG A 406 13.48 -2.61 25.52
C ARG A 406 13.59 -1.60 24.40
N PHE A 407 12.47 -1.23 23.82
CA PHE A 407 12.40 -0.42 22.60
C PHE A 407 11.79 0.96 22.87
N ALA A 408 12.31 2.00 22.23
CA ALA A 408 11.75 3.35 22.29
C ALA A 408 12.01 4.14 21.01
N GLU A 409 11.08 5.03 20.67
CA GLU A 409 11.27 5.98 19.58
C GLU A 409 12.23 7.13 19.95
N ASN A 410 12.34 7.42 21.24
CA ASN A 410 13.04 8.59 21.75
C ASN A 410 14.10 8.21 22.79
N SER A 411 15.04 9.12 23.04
CA SER A 411 16.03 9.01 24.11
C SER A 411 16.09 10.30 24.92
N LYS A 412 16.41 10.18 26.21
CA LYS A 412 16.63 11.32 27.10
C LYS A 412 17.74 11.00 28.09
N ASP A 413 18.66 11.95 28.27
CA ASP A 413 19.76 11.86 29.24
C ASP A 413 20.62 10.58 29.10
N GLY A 414 20.83 10.11 27.86
CA GLY A 414 21.61 8.90 27.55
C GLY A 414 20.87 7.58 27.74
N MET A 415 19.61 7.61 28.17
CA MET A 415 18.71 6.46 28.31
C MET A 415 17.58 6.50 27.28
N ILE A 416 16.87 5.37 27.11
CA ILE A 416 15.64 5.34 26.31
C ILE A 416 14.50 6.12 26.99
N ASP A 417 13.64 6.79 26.20
CA ASP A 417 12.41 7.44 26.67
C ASP A 417 11.19 6.70 26.11
N THR A 418 10.56 5.89 26.97
CA THR A 418 9.41 5.05 26.60
C THR A 418 8.07 5.78 26.69
N LYS A 419 8.05 7.10 26.92
CA LYS A 419 6.78 7.84 27.08
C LYS A 419 5.86 7.72 25.87
N SER A 420 6.40 7.63 24.64
CA SER A 420 5.59 7.49 23.42
C SER A 420 5.02 6.08 23.20
N ASN A 421 5.49 5.08 23.97
CA ASN A 421 4.94 3.73 23.97
C ASN A 421 3.60 3.66 24.73
N ASP A 422 3.25 4.73 25.46
CA ASP A 422 2.09 4.85 26.33
C ASP A 422 1.98 3.66 27.30
N LYS A 423 1.16 2.65 26.99
CA LYS A 423 1.01 1.47 27.85
C LYS A 423 1.50 0.17 27.23
N ALA A 424 1.99 0.19 26.00
CA ALA A 424 2.71 -0.94 25.44
C ALA A 424 4.03 -1.14 26.20
N VAL A 425 4.28 -2.38 26.65
CA VAL A 425 5.52 -2.70 27.40
C VAL A 425 6.76 -2.70 26.49
N THR A 426 6.58 -3.04 25.20
CA THR A 426 7.62 -3.02 24.14
C THR A 426 8.95 -3.59 24.61
N THR A 427 8.94 -4.85 25.08
CA THR A 427 10.10 -5.52 25.66
C THR A 427 10.19 -6.97 25.21
N ASP A 428 11.32 -7.34 24.62
CA ASP A 428 11.64 -8.73 24.33
C ASP A 428 12.57 -9.31 25.40
N THR A 429 12.42 -10.60 25.70
CA THR A 429 13.25 -11.32 26.67
C THR A 429 13.72 -12.64 26.08
N TYR A 430 15.04 -12.82 26.05
CA TYR A 430 15.67 -14.07 25.64
C TYR A 430 16.26 -14.79 26.84
N ILE A 431 15.95 -16.08 27.03
CA ILE A 431 16.56 -16.95 28.05
C ILE A 431 17.47 -17.95 27.34
N ALA A 432 18.77 -17.86 27.58
CA ALA A 432 19.76 -18.61 26.82
C ALA A 432 19.79 -20.11 27.15
N LYS A 433 20.23 -20.93 26.18
CA LYS A 433 20.39 -22.38 26.35
C LYS A 433 21.80 -22.81 26.77
N GLY A 434 22.76 -21.88 26.77
CA GLY A 434 24.14 -22.05 27.22
C GLY A 434 25.12 -22.47 26.13
N GLU A 435 24.83 -22.18 24.86
CA GLU A 435 25.77 -22.39 23.75
C GLU A 435 26.82 -21.26 23.69
N LYS A 436 27.91 -21.49 22.94
CA LYS A 436 29.02 -20.52 22.83
C LYS A 436 28.56 -19.16 22.29
N GLU A 437 27.63 -19.19 21.34
CA GLU A 437 27.00 -18.03 20.74
C GLU A 437 25.62 -18.44 20.26
N GLU A 438 24.61 -17.68 20.65
CA GLU A 438 23.20 -17.89 20.31
C GLU A 438 22.68 -16.67 19.56
N ILE A 439 21.74 -16.85 18.64
CA ILE A 439 21.11 -15.75 17.90
C ILE A 439 19.63 -15.70 18.26
N PHE A 440 19.19 -14.55 18.73
CA PHE A 440 17.78 -14.29 19.02
C PHE A 440 17.20 -13.30 18.02
N GLU A 441 15.99 -13.64 17.54
CA GLU A 441 15.10 -12.79 16.75
C GLU A 441 13.65 -13.16 17.12
N PRO A 442 12.79 -12.21 17.51
CA PRO A 442 11.39 -12.52 17.86
C PRO A 442 10.59 -12.94 16.63
N ARG A 443 9.46 -13.64 16.84
CA ARG A 443 8.64 -14.18 15.73
C ARG A 443 7.24 -13.61 15.65
N PHE A 444 6.61 -13.30 16.78
CA PHE A 444 5.18 -13.00 16.86
C PHE A 444 4.87 -11.66 17.55
N THR A 445 5.78 -10.69 17.41
CA THR A 445 5.64 -9.29 17.84
C THR A 445 6.41 -8.36 16.90
N TYR A 446 6.23 -7.04 17.05
CA TYR A 446 7.07 -6.01 16.45
C TYR A 446 6.99 -4.73 17.30
N HIS A 447 7.93 -3.81 17.09
CA HIS A 447 8.04 -2.55 17.81
C HIS A 447 8.27 -1.39 16.83
N GLY A 448 7.85 -0.19 17.19
CA GLY A 448 8.27 1.06 16.55
C GLY A 448 9.37 1.70 17.38
N PHE A 449 10.58 1.88 16.83
CA PHE A 449 11.72 2.37 17.61
C PHE A 449 12.86 2.93 16.76
N GLN A 450 13.68 3.76 17.41
CA GLN A 450 15.02 4.14 16.97
C GLN A 450 16.10 3.71 17.97
N TYR A 451 15.71 3.63 19.25
CA TYR A 451 16.60 3.35 20.37
C TYR A 451 16.23 2.02 21.03
N VAL A 452 17.26 1.30 21.46
CA VAL A 452 17.12 0.02 22.17
C VAL A 452 17.98 0.02 23.42
N GLU A 453 17.41 -0.37 24.54
CA GLU A 453 18.14 -0.67 25.78
C GLU A 453 18.32 -2.19 25.88
N VAL A 454 19.56 -2.65 26.04
CA VAL A 454 19.90 -4.07 26.26
C VAL A 454 20.51 -4.22 27.66
N SER A 455 19.98 -5.15 28.43
CA SER A 455 20.48 -5.49 29.77
C SER A 455 20.50 -7.00 30.03
N GLY A 456 21.20 -7.41 31.09
CA GLY A 456 21.30 -8.81 31.51
C GLY A 456 22.40 -9.62 30.81
N LEU A 457 23.22 -9.00 29.96
CA LEU A 457 24.44 -9.59 29.41
C LEU A 457 25.59 -9.51 30.43
N PRO A 458 26.50 -10.50 30.50
CA PRO A 458 27.69 -10.44 31.35
C PRO A 458 28.83 -9.63 30.71
N TYR A 459 28.57 -8.93 29.61
CA TYR A 459 29.51 -8.12 28.85
C TYR A 459 28.81 -6.89 28.26
N GLN A 460 29.60 -5.87 27.89
CA GLN A 460 29.11 -4.71 27.13
C GLN A 460 28.84 -5.11 25.68
N LEU A 461 27.68 -4.71 25.15
CA LEU A 461 27.26 -5.08 23.80
C LEU A 461 28.15 -4.41 22.75
N GLU A 462 28.69 -5.19 21.82
CA GLU A 462 29.42 -4.67 20.66
C GLU A 462 28.43 -4.33 19.53
N ALA A 463 28.73 -3.30 18.71
CA ALA A 463 27.83 -2.90 17.61
C ALA A 463 27.62 -4.01 16.57
N GLU A 464 28.53 -4.99 16.50
CA GLU A 464 28.52 -6.14 15.59
C GLU A 464 27.57 -7.26 16.06
N ASP A 465 27.16 -7.20 17.32
CA ASP A 465 26.33 -8.19 17.98
C ASP A 465 24.84 -7.88 17.88
N ILE A 466 24.48 -6.70 17.37
CA ILE A 466 23.09 -6.29 17.24
C ILE A 466 22.86 -5.58 15.91
N GLU A 467 21.78 -5.95 15.24
CA GLU A 467 21.27 -5.22 14.10
C GLU A 467 19.75 -5.07 14.23
N ALA A 468 19.24 -3.96 13.69
CA ALA A 468 17.82 -3.75 13.52
C ALA A 468 17.35 -4.49 12.27
N VAL A 469 16.21 -5.15 12.36
CA VAL A 469 15.52 -5.80 11.24
C VAL A 469 14.25 -5.01 10.97
N VAL A 470 14.21 -4.31 9.83
CA VAL A 470 13.04 -3.54 9.41
C VAL A 470 11.98 -4.50 8.89
N VAL A 471 10.76 -4.38 9.40
CA VAL A 471 9.64 -5.26 9.09
C VAL A 471 8.43 -4.43 8.71
N HIS A 472 7.85 -4.71 7.55
CA HIS A 472 6.57 -4.19 7.08
C HIS A 472 6.07 -5.03 5.90
N SER A 473 4.85 -4.77 5.41
CA SER A 473 4.35 -5.27 4.13
C SER A 473 5.32 -4.83 3.02
N ALA A 474 5.90 -5.80 2.32
CA ALA A 474 6.99 -5.60 1.35
C ALA A 474 6.50 -4.99 0.03
N VAL A 475 5.99 -3.76 0.11
CA VAL A 475 5.67 -2.91 -1.05
C VAL A 475 6.96 -2.48 -1.74
N GLU A 476 6.95 -2.48 -3.08
CA GLU A 476 8.06 -1.97 -3.89
C GLU A 476 8.02 -0.44 -3.89
N GLN A 477 9.16 0.23 -3.71
CA GLN A 477 9.22 1.68 -3.93
C GLN A 477 9.23 1.95 -5.45
N THR A 478 8.19 2.61 -5.93
CA THR A 478 7.97 2.93 -7.36
C THR A 478 8.17 4.41 -7.68
N GLY A 479 8.24 5.26 -6.66
CA GLY A 479 8.48 6.69 -6.78
C GLY A 479 9.83 7.13 -6.24
N SER A 480 10.33 8.23 -6.80
CA SER A 480 11.50 8.96 -6.29
C SER A 480 11.26 10.46 -6.39
N PHE A 481 11.64 11.21 -5.36
CA PHE A 481 11.68 12.67 -5.39
C PHE A 481 13.00 13.17 -4.79
N GLU A 482 13.59 14.18 -5.41
CA GLU A 482 14.77 14.89 -4.91
C GLU A 482 14.76 16.34 -5.42
N CYS A 483 15.21 17.30 -4.61
CA CYS A 483 15.36 18.69 -5.04
C CYS A 483 16.62 19.34 -4.44
N SER A 484 16.90 20.59 -4.85
CA SER A 484 18.08 21.32 -4.37
C SER A 484 18.00 21.80 -2.92
N ASN A 485 16.87 21.61 -2.22
CA ASN A 485 16.70 21.96 -0.81
C ASN A 485 16.71 20.69 0.05
N GLU A 486 17.76 20.55 0.86
CA GLU A 486 17.96 19.35 1.68
C GLU A 486 16.91 19.18 2.80
N GLN A 487 16.30 20.26 3.28
CA GLN A 487 15.23 20.18 4.28
C GLN A 487 13.97 19.56 3.67
N ILE A 488 13.64 19.90 2.41
CA ILE A 488 12.53 19.27 1.68
C ILE A 488 12.83 17.80 1.40
N ASN A 489 14.06 17.47 1.02
CA ASN A 489 14.48 16.06 0.87
C ASN A 489 14.35 15.28 2.19
N ASN A 490 14.59 15.92 3.34
CA ASN A 490 14.42 15.30 4.65
C ASN A 490 12.94 15.10 5.00
N ILE A 491 12.05 16.02 4.60
CA ILE A 491 10.59 15.81 4.72
C ILE A 491 10.17 14.58 3.91
N HIS A 492 10.59 14.49 2.65
CA HIS A 492 10.31 13.34 1.79
C HIS A 492 10.78 12.02 2.43
N LYS A 493 12.04 11.96 2.89
CA LYS A 493 12.58 10.78 3.60
C LYS A 493 11.76 10.42 4.84
N ALA A 494 11.39 11.39 5.67
CA ALA A 494 10.59 11.17 6.86
C ALA A 494 9.20 10.60 6.53
N VAL A 495 8.57 11.09 5.46
CA VAL A 495 7.29 10.55 4.95
C VAL A 495 7.45 9.09 4.52
N LEU A 496 8.47 8.76 3.73
CA LEU A 496 8.72 7.37 3.29
C LEU A 496 8.89 6.41 4.47
N TRP A 497 9.69 6.80 5.46
CA TRP A 497 9.90 6.00 6.68
C TRP A 497 8.63 5.87 7.51
N SER A 498 7.88 6.95 7.70
CA SER A 498 6.61 6.91 8.42
C SER A 498 5.55 6.08 7.72
N TYR A 499 5.47 6.17 6.39
CA TYR A 499 4.50 5.42 5.60
C TYR A 499 4.77 3.92 5.70
N ARG A 500 5.98 3.47 5.36
CA ARG A 500 6.31 2.04 5.37
C ARG A 500 6.32 1.42 6.76
N SER A 501 6.68 2.19 7.79
CA SER A 501 6.60 1.71 9.19
C SER A 501 5.18 1.35 9.62
N ASN A 502 4.19 1.92 8.92
CA ASN A 502 2.78 1.78 9.21
C ASN A 502 2.05 0.87 8.22
N LEU A 503 2.76 -0.01 7.49
CA LEU A 503 2.15 -1.03 6.64
C LEU A 503 2.36 -2.42 7.24
N MET A 504 1.38 -2.94 7.99
CA MET A 504 1.48 -4.24 8.69
C MET A 504 0.34 -5.17 8.30
N GLY A 505 0.19 -5.43 7.00
CA GLY A 505 -0.94 -6.18 6.45
C GLY A 505 -2.24 -5.35 6.29
N TYR A 506 -2.23 -4.12 6.82
CA TYR A 506 -3.22 -3.04 6.71
C TYR A 506 -2.49 -1.75 7.15
N PRO A 507 -2.94 -0.55 6.77
CA PRO A 507 -2.31 0.69 7.20
C PRO A 507 -2.58 0.90 8.70
N THR A 508 -1.57 1.30 9.48
CA THR A 508 -1.72 1.65 10.90
C THR A 508 -1.55 3.15 11.12
N ASP A 509 -2.09 3.66 12.23
CA ASP A 509 -1.83 5.02 12.70
C ASP A 509 -0.36 5.21 13.12
N CYS A 510 0.10 4.32 14.02
CA CYS A 510 1.44 4.31 14.54
C CYS A 510 1.93 2.86 14.83
N PRO A 511 3.24 2.60 14.88
CA PRO A 511 3.77 1.25 15.05
C PRO A 511 4.20 0.87 16.48
N GLN A 512 4.28 1.81 17.43
CA GLN A 512 4.95 1.60 18.72
C GLN A 512 3.99 1.29 19.89
N ARG A 513 2.93 2.08 20.07
CA ARG A 513 2.05 2.01 21.27
C ARG A 513 0.96 0.96 21.14
N GLU A 514 0.11 0.83 22.16
CA GLU A 514 -0.99 -0.14 22.22
C GLU A 514 -2.21 0.27 21.36
N GLU A 515 -1.97 0.65 20.11
CA GLU A 515 -2.97 1.08 19.13
C GLU A 515 -2.79 0.29 17.83
N ARG A 516 -1.99 0.77 16.87
CA ARG A 516 -1.63 0.03 15.64
C ARG A 516 -2.88 -0.41 14.88
N LEU A 517 -3.85 0.50 14.77
CA LEU A 517 -5.17 0.27 14.21
C LEU A 517 -5.28 0.93 12.83
N GLY A 518 -6.12 0.36 11.97
CA GLY A 518 -6.36 0.94 10.65
C GLY A 518 -7.37 2.06 10.70
N TRP A 519 -6.94 3.20 11.21
CA TRP A 519 -7.70 4.45 11.19
C TRP A 519 -7.85 4.94 9.75
N ILE A 520 -9.10 5.02 9.29
CA ILE A 520 -9.40 5.34 7.88
C ILE A 520 -9.02 6.78 7.55
N GLY A 521 -9.25 7.70 8.48
CA GLY A 521 -8.88 9.12 8.34
C GLY A 521 -7.39 9.30 8.06
N ASP A 522 -6.56 8.57 8.80
CA ASP A 522 -5.11 8.65 8.77
C ASP A 522 -4.57 8.09 7.46
N ALA A 523 -5.13 6.97 7.01
CA ALA A 523 -4.72 6.35 5.76
C ALA A 523 -5.14 7.16 4.53
N HIS A 524 -6.32 7.82 4.54
CA HIS A 524 -6.77 8.55 3.36
C HIS A 524 -5.98 9.83 3.12
N VAL A 525 -5.57 10.55 4.18
CA VAL A 525 -4.81 11.80 4.02
C VAL A 525 -3.43 11.55 3.38
N VAL A 526 -2.90 10.33 3.48
CA VAL A 526 -1.62 9.95 2.87
C VAL A 526 -1.74 8.97 1.71
N ALA A 527 -2.96 8.62 1.27
CA ALA A 527 -3.15 7.61 0.25
C ALA A 527 -2.43 7.97 -1.07
N GLU A 528 -2.54 9.22 -1.51
CA GLU A 528 -1.86 9.68 -2.73
C GLU A 528 -0.34 9.71 -2.57
N ALA A 529 0.19 10.17 -1.43
CA ALA A 529 1.62 10.10 -1.13
C ALA A 529 2.12 8.65 -1.16
N GLY A 530 1.34 7.72 -0.61
CA GLY A 530 1.60 6.29 -0.69
C GLY A 530 1.66 5.76 -2.11
N ILE A 531 0.67 6.12 -2.94
CA ILE A 531 0.56 5.68 -4.34
C ILE A 531 1.68 6.24 -5.21
N TYR A 532 2.10 7.50 -5.00
CA TYR A 532 3.23 8.07 -5.73
C TYR A 532 4.54 7.34 -5.45
N ASN A 533 4.74 6.90 -4.20
CA ASN A 533 6.00 6.36 -3.74
C ASN A 533 6.11 4.84 -3.80
N PHE A 534 5.01 4.11 -3.67
CA PHE A 534 5.02 2.67 -3.48
C PHE A 534 3.97 1.95 -4.33
N GLU A 535 4.27 0.71 -4.72
CA GLU A 535 3.30 -0.19 -5.32
C GLU A 535 2.36 -0.74 -4.24
N VAL A 536 1.20 -0.08 -4.11
CA VAL A 536 0.21 -0.32 -3.05
C VAL A 536 -1.13 -0.80 -3.61
N ASN A 537 -1.22 -1.17 -4.90
CA ASN A 537 -2.48 -1.58 -5.54
C ASN A 537 -3.13 -2.74 -4.77
N GLN A 538 -2.42 -3.86 -4.61
CA GLN A 538 -2.96 -5.03 -3.91
C GLN A 538 -3.02 -4.85 -2.39
N PHE A 539 -2.20 -3.95 -1.83
CA PHE A 539 -2.29 -3.62 -0.40
C PHE A 539 -3.61 -2.92 -0.08
N TYR A 540 -3.97 -1.89 -0.86
CA TYR A 540 -5.24 -1.19 -0.71
C TYR A 540 -6.45 -2.02 -1.15
N ASN A 541 -6.34 -2.87 -2.18
CA ASN A 541 -7.43 -3.79 -2.54
C ASN A 541 -7.83 -4.66 -1.35
N LYS A 542 -6.85 -5.33 -0.72
CA LYS A 542 -7.07 -6.16 0.46
C LYS A 542 -7.69 -5.36 1.60
N TRP A 543 -7.21 -4.15 1.86
CA TRP A 543 -7.73 -3.36 2.98
C TRP A 543 -9.12 -2.76 2.71
N LEU A 544 -9.45 -2.42 1.46
CA LEU A 544 -10.81 -2.07 1.07
C LEU A 544 -11.76 -3.25 1.32
N ASP A 545 -11.33 -4.49 1.08
CA ASP A 545 -12.10 -5.68 1.47
C ASP A 545 -12.32 -5.75 2.98
N ASP A 546 -11.28 -5.51 3.78
CA ASP A 546 -11.38 -5.45 5.25
C ASP A 546 -12.40 -4.40 5.73
N ILE A 547 -12.44 -3.23 5.09
CA ILE A 547 -13.40 -2.17 5.40
C ILE A 547 -14.83 -2.63 5.02
N ARG A 548 -15.01 -3.19 3.82
CA ARG A 548 -16.33 -3.65 3.34
C ARG A 548 -16.93 -4.73 4.23
N VAL A 549 -16.14 -5.73 4.63
CA VAL A 549 -16.65 -6.80 5.51
C VAL A 549 -16.99 -6.29 6.92
N ASN A 550 -16.51 -5.10 7.29
CA ASN A 550 -16.80 -4.44 8.55
C ASN A 550 -17.95 -3.43 8.47
N GLN A 551 -18.55 -3.21 7.30
CA GLN A 551 -19.72 -2.34 7.15
C GLN A 551 -20.93 -2.94 7.90
N ASP A 552 -21.66 -2.09 8.63
CA ASP A 552 -22.90 -2.48 9.30
C ASP A 552 -23.95 -2.91 8.26
N LYS A 553 -24.39 -4.16 8.36
CA LYS A 553 -25.34 -4.76 7.43
C LYS A 553 -26.75 -4.18 7.55
N ASN A 554 -27.08 -3.55 8.68
CA ASN A 554 -28.42 -3.03 8.97
C ASN A 554 -28.62 -1.60 8.46
N ASN A 555 -27.63 -0.73 8.67
CA ASN A 555 -27.78 0.70 8.37
C ASN A 555 -26.79 1.24 7.33
N GLY A 556 -25.74 0.50 6.95
CA GLY A 556 -24.74 0.94 5.98
C GLY A 556 -23.56 1.73 6.55
N TYR A 557 -23.49 1.92 7.87
CA TYR A 557 -22.37 2.58 8.54
C TYR A 557 -21.04 1.87 8.29
N ILE A 558 -20.02 2.64 7.92
CA ILE A 558 -18.63 2.17 7.82
C ILE A 558 -17.89 2.65 9.06
N PRO A 559 -17.21 1.75 9.81
CA PRO A 559 -16.46 2.17 10.99
C PRO A 559 -15.19 2.94 10.58
N TYR A 560 -14.85 3.98 11.34
CA TYR A 560 -13.63 4.78 11.12
C TYR A 560 -12.31 4.05 11.44
N ILE A 561 -12.38 2.81 11.92
CA ILE A 561 -11.24 1.90 12.14
C ILE A 561 -11.57 0.53 11.53
N ALA A 562 -10.69 0.00 10.70
CA ALA A 562 -10.79 -1.36 10.16
C ALA A 562 -9.39 -1.99 9.96
N PRO A 563 -9.22 -3.31 10.15
CA PRO A 563 -10.22 -4.29 10.58
C PRO A 563 -10.42 -4.33 12.11
N ARG A 564 -11.67 -4.15 12.55
CA ARG A 564 -12.16 -4.39 13.92
C ARG A 564 -13.70 -4.55 13.93
N PRO A 565 -14.29 -5.43 14.75
CA PRO A 565 -15.75 -5.45 14.89
C PRO A 565 -16.32 -4.10 15.32
N ILE A 566 -17.54 -3.83 14.87
CA ILE A 566 -18.24 -2.57 15.13
C ILE A 566 -18.50 -2.49 16.64
N SER A 567 -18.24 -1.33 17.25
CA SER A 567 -18.65 -1.09 18.64
C SER A 567 -19.61 0.09 18.71
N ASN A 568 -20.43 0.09 19.75
CA ASN A 568 -21.32 1.17 20.13
C ASN A 568 -20.51 2.42 20.53
N GLY A 569 -20.26 3.32 19.58
CA GLY A 569 -19.58 4.59 19.83
C GLY A 569 -19.97 5.63 18.79
N ASP A 570 -19.77 6.92 19.12
CA ASP A 570 -20.14 8.01 18.23
C ASP A 570 -19.47 7.85 16.85
N PRO A 571 -20.22 8.03 15.76
CA PRO A 571 -19.69 7.94 14.41
C PRO A 571 -18.67 9.05 14.15
N ALA A 572 -17.66 8.75 13.33
CA ALA A 572 -16.72 9.74 12.80
C ALA A 572 -16.85 9.76 11.28
N PHE A 573 -17.74 10.61 10.78
CA PHE A 573 -18.14 10.64 9.39
C PHE A 573 -16.97 11.01 8.49
N SER A 574 -16.20 12.05 8.82
CA SER A 574 -15.10 12.50 7.97
C SER A 574 -13.93 11.52 7.93
N TRP A 575 -13.75 10.70 8.98
CA TRP A 575 -12.76 9.62 8.98
C TRP A 575 -13.22 8.44 8.13
N SER A 576 -14.48 8.00 8.31
CA SER A 576 -15.03 6.86 7.58
C SER A 576 -15.17 7.16 6.08
N SER A 577 -15.39 8.44 5.74
CA SER A 577 -15.42 8.95 4.36
C SER A 577 -14.13 8.72 3.58
N GLY A 578 -13.01 8.48 4.28
CA GLY A 578 -11.74 8.12 3.65
C GLY A 578 -11.82 6.84 2.81
N TYR A 579 -12.76 5.93 3.10
CA TYR A 579 -12.99 4.71 2.30
C TYR A 579 -13.30 5.04 0.83
N HIS A 580 -14.23 5.96 0.57
CA HIS A 580 -14.57 6.40 -0.79
C HIS A 580 -13.39 7.06 -1.48
N LEU A 581 -12.60 7.86 -0.74
CA LEU A 581 -11.45 8.57 -1.29
C LEU A 581 -10.33 7.60 -1.68
N ILE A 582 -10.01 6.63 -0.84
CA ILE A 582 -9.00 5.61 -1.14
C ILE A 582 -9.42 4.80 -2.38
N ALA A 583 -10.69 4.37 -2.46
CA ALA A 583 -11.21 3.67 -3.64
C ALA A 583 -11.15 4.54 -4.91
N TRP A 584 -11.46 5.84 -4.77
CA TRP A 584 -11.40 6.79 -5.87
C TRP A 584 -9.97 7.04 -6.36
N TYR A 585 -9.03 7.32 -5.44
CA TYR A 585 -7.62 7.49 -5.79
C TYR A 585 -7.05 6.22 -6.43
N HIS A 586 -7.40 5.04 -5.92
CA HIS A 586 -6.98 3.79 -6.54
C HIS A 586 -7.41 3.70 -8.01
N TYR A 587 -8.67 4.01 -8.30
CA TYR A 587 -9.16 4.11 -9.67
C TYR A 587 -8.40 5.15 -10.50
N LEU A 588 -8.20 6.36 -9.96
CA LEU A 588 -7.53 7.44 -10.69
C LEU A 588 -6.09 7.09 -11.08
N TYR A 589 -5.32 6.55 -10.14
CA TYR A 589 -3.88 6.33 -10.34
C TYR A 589 -3.57 4.99 -11.04
N TYR A 590 -4.39 3.94 -10.84
CA TYR A 590 -4.18 2.63 -11.46
C TYR A 590 -5.10 2.34 -12.66
N GLY A 591 -6.14 3.15 -12.88
CA GLY A 591 -7.08 3.02 -14.00
C GLY A 591 -7.98 1.77 -13.93
N ASP A 592 -8.03 1.08 -12.80
CA ASP A 592 -8.78 -0.16 -12.67
C ASP A 592 -10.24 0.10 -12.30
N LYS A 593 -11.16 -0.07 -13.26
CA LYS A 593 -12.60 0.06 -13.02
C LYS A 593 -13.14 -0.96 -12.02
N LYS A 594 -12.49 -2.13 -11.89
CA LYS A 594 -12.95 -3.21 -11.01
C LYS A 594 -12.96 -2.80 -9.55
N ILE A 595 -12.05 -1.92 -9.14
CA ILE A 595 -12.06 -1.41 -7.76
C ILE A 595 -13.33 -0.64 -7.45
N LEU A 596 -13.87 0.10 -8.42
CA LEU A 596 -15.15 0.78 -8.26
C LEU A 596 -16.29 -0.24 -8.24
N GLU A 597 -16.29 -1.24 -9.13
CA GLU A 597 -17.29 -2.30 -9.18
C GLU A 597 -17.42 -3.05 -7.84
N GLU A 598 -16.29 -3.45 -7.26
CA GLU A 598 -16.23 -4.22 -6.01
C GLU A 598 -16.66 -3.40 -4.78
N ASN A 599 -16.46 -2.08 -4.82
CA ASN A 599 -16.71 -1.18 -3.69
C ASN A 599 -18.02 -0.37 -3.82
N TYR A 600 -18.67 -0.39 -4.99
CA TYR A 600 -19.80 0.47 -5.34
C TYR A 600 -20.97 0.36 -4.36
N GLU A 601 -21.45 -0.87 -4.10
CA GLU A 601 -22.61 -1.09 -3.23
C GLU A 601 -22.36 -0.65 -1.79
N ALA A 602 -21.14 -0.86 -1.27
CA ALA A 602 -20.77 -0.41 0.07
C ALA A 602 -20.66 1.12 0.14
N MET A 603 -20.07 1.75 -0.87
CA MET A 603 -19.99 3.22 -0.96
C MET A 603 -21.39 3.85 -1.03
N LYS A 604 -22.29 3.26 -1.82
CA LYS A 604 -23.68 3.66 -1.97
C LYS A 604 -24.43 3.62 -0.62
N LYS A 605 -24.41 2.47 0.05
CA LYS A 605 -25.05 2.27 1.36
C LYS A 605 -24.57 3.25 2.43
N TYR A 606 -23.29 3.61 2.41
CA TYR A 606 -22.76 4.59 3.35
C TYR A 606 -23.28 6.00 3.08
N VAL A 607 -23.39 6.42 1.81
CA VAL A 607 -24.02 7.71 1.48
C VAL A 607 -25.49 7.71 1.89
N ASP A 608 -26.22 6.61 1.65
CA ASP A 608 -27.61 6.46 2.08
C ASP A 608 -27.74 6.55 3.62
N TYR A 609 -26.83 5.92 4.37
CA TYR A 609 -26.73 6.04 5.82
C TYR A 609 -26.57 7.50 6.25
N LEU A 610 -25.61 8.24 5.67
CA LEU A 610 -25.40 9.65 5.97
C LEU A 610 -26.66 10.47 5.68
N SER A 611 -27.39 10.17 4.59
CA SER A 611 -28.66 10.81 4.27
C SER A 611 -29.72 10.63 5.37
N THR A 612 -29.71 9.51 6.10
CA THR A 612 -30.63 9.30 7.23
C THR A 612 -30.33 10.17 8.45
N LEU A 613 -29.09 10.64 8.57
CA LEU A 613 -28.63 11.46 9.70
C LEU A 613 -28.71 12.96 9.41
N ALA A 614 -28.70 13.34 8.13
CA ALA A 614 -28.68 14.73 7.70
C ALA A 614 -30.03 15.41 7.93
N ASP A 615 -30.03 16.56 8.62
CA ASP A 615 -31.19 17.47 8.65
C ASP A 615 -31.02 18.53 7.57
N LYS A 616 -31.95 18.57 6.60
CA LYS A 616 -31.87 19.47 5.43
C LYS A 616 -30.49 19.46 4.75
N TYR A 617 -29.94 18.26 4.56
CA TYR A 617 -28.63 18.01 3.96
C TYR A 617 -27.40 18.40 4.80
N ILE A 618 -27.58 18.89 6.03
CA ILE A 618 -26.50 19.19 6.97
C ILE A 618 -26.32 18.03 7.94
N LEU A 619 -25.09 17.50 8.03
CA LEU A 619 -24.75 16.47 9.00
C LEU A 619 -24.46 17.08 10.39
N PRO A 620 -24.66 16.31 11.47
CA PRO A 620 -24.17 16.70 12.78
C PRO A 620 -22.64 16.83 12.80
N ASN A 621 -22.12 17.48 13.84
CA ASN A 621 -20.68 17.66 14.00
C ASN A 621 -19.96 16.31 14.04
N ASP A 622 -18.78 16.29 13.42
CA ASP A 622 -17.91 15.12 13.46
C ASP A 622 -17.30 14.90 14.85
N LYS A 623 -16.92 13.66 15.15
CA LYS A 623 -16.29 13.28 16.42
C LYS A 623 -14.87 13.80 16.59
N TYR A 624 -14.06 13.87 15.53
CA TYR A 624 -12.63 14.18 15.60
C TYR A 624 -12.29 15.52 14.93
N GLY A 625 -12.99 15.93 13.86
CA GLY A 625 -12.84 17.25 13.21
C GLY A 625 -11.54 17.43 12.42
N ASP A 626 -10.75 18.45 12.75
CA ASP A 626 -9.40 18.64 12.19
C ASP A 626 -8.34 18.21 13.20
N TRP A 627 -8.26 16.90 13.43
CA TRP A 627 -7.45 16.29 14.48
C TRP A 627 -6.02 16.83 14.46
N VAL A 628 -5.50 17.15 15.66
CA VAL A 628 -4.16 17.70 15.94
C VAL A 628 -3.84 19.04 15.29
N SER A 629 -4.85 19.88 15.04
CA SER A 629 -4.62 21.31 14.76
C SER A 629 -3.73 21.95 15.84
N PRO A 630 -2.70 22.72 15.46
CA PRO A 630 -1.82 23.41 16.39
C PRO A 630 -2.43 24.71 16.96
N LEU A 631 -3.68 25.04 16.60
CA LEU A 631 -4.36 26.25 17.06
C LEU A 631 -4.65 26.17 18.57
N ASP A 632 -4.28 27.23 19.29
CA ASP A 632 -4.59 27.35 20.71
C ASP A 632 -6.10 27.32 20.96
N GLY A 633 -6.53 26.45 21.87
CA GLY A 633 -7.96 26.29 22.21
C GLY A 633 -8.79 25.53 21.17
N TRP A 634 -8.15 24.89 20.17
CA TRP A 634 -8.84 24.00 19.23
C TRP A 634 -9.65 22.93 19.97
N LYS A 635 -10.84 22.63 19.41
CA LYS A 635 -11.77 21.64 19.96
C LYS A 635 -11.94 20.49 18.99
N ARG A 636 -11.88 19.27 19.53
CA ARG A 636 -12.19 18.06 18.78
C ARG A 636 -13.57 18.16 18.11
N GLY A 637 -13.66 17.77 16.85
CA GLY A 637 -14.89 17.83 16.06
C GLY A 637 -15.10 19.14 15.29
N THR A 638 -14.17 20.10 15.38
CA THR A 638 -14.24 21.38 14.63
C THR A 638 -13.27 21.40 13.45
N PRO A 639 -13.52 22.22 12.40
CA PRO A 639 -14.77 22.95 12.09
C PRO A 639 -16.03 22.09 11.91
N ALA A 640 -17.21 22.67 12.13
CA ALA A 640 -18.49 21.97 12.03
C ALA A 640 -18.85 21.60 10.58
N SER A 641 -18.38 22.39 9.60
CA SER A 641 -18.65 22.18 8.18
C SER A 641 -18.07 20.87 7.63
N ILE A 642 -17.04 20.31 8.25
CA ILE A 642 -16.25 19.21 7.68
C ILE A 642 -17.13 17.98 7.38
N SER A 643 -17.99 17.56 8.32
CA SER A 643 -18.83 16.37 8.13
C SER A 643 -19.70 16.50 6.88
N THR A 644 -20.34 17.66 6.70
CA THR A 644 -21.17 17.96 5.53
C THR A 644 -20.35 18.09 4.25
N GLY A 645 -19.14 18.65 4.31
CA GLY A 645 -18.23 18.71 3.17
C GLY A 645 -17.80 17.32 2.68
N TYR A 646 -17.50 16.39 3.59
CA TYR A 646 -17.22 14.99 3.21
C TYR A 646 -18.47 14.26 2.70
N TYR A 647 -19.65 14.57 3.23
CA TYR A 647 -20.91 14.03 2.70
C TYR A 647 -21.16 14.46 1.24
N TYR A 648 -20.90 15.72 0.91
CA TYR A 648 -20.87 16.19 -0.48
C TYR A 648 -19.87 15.39 -1.31
N TYR A 649 -18.63 15.27 -0.82
CA TYR A 649 -17.55 14.63 -1.58
C TYR A 649 -17.86 13.15 -1.85
N ASN A 650 -18.31 12.39 -0.85
CA ASN A 650 -18.71 11.00 -1.01
C ASN A 650 -19.90 10.84 -1.97
N SER A 651 -20.92 11.70 -1.88
CA SER A 651 -22.06 11.68 -2.81
C SER A 651 -21.61 11.92 -4.26
N SER A 652 -20.69 12.87 -4.46
CA SER A 652 -20.09 13.15 -5.78
C SER A 652 -19.28 11.95 -6.31
N ILE A 653 -18.48 11.31 -5.46
CA ILE A 653 -17.74 10.09 -5.85
C ILE A 653 -18.69 8.96 -6.24
N VAL A 654 -19.77 8.72 -5.49
CA VAL A 654 -20.77 7.70 -5.85
C VAL A 654 -21.42 8.04 -7.19
N ALA A 655 -21.76 9.31 -7.44
CA ALA A 655 -22.34 9.74 -8.72
C ALA A 655 -21.39 9.53 -9.90
N LYS A 656 -20.09 9.83 -9.72
CA LYS A 656 -19.01 9.62 -10.70
C LYS A 656 -18.77 8.13 -10.96
N ALA A 657 -18.64 7.33 -9.91
CA ALA A 657 -18.49 5.89 -10.00
C ALA A 657 -19.69 5.26 -10.72
N ALA A 658 -20.91 5.65 -10.36
CA ALA A 658 -22.13 5.19 -11.02
C ALA A 658 -22.08 5.45 -12.54
N LYS A 659 -21.64 6.65 -12.96
CA LYS A 659 -21.48 6.99 -14.38
C LYS A 659 -20.45 6.10 -15.07
N ILE A 660 -19.29 5.88 -14.44
CA ILE A 660 -18.20 5.04 -14.98
C ILE A 660 -18.66 3.59 -15.16
N LEU A 661 -19.48 3.09 -14.24
CA LEU A 661 -20.03 1.72 -14.24
C LEU A 661 -21.30 1.56 -15.10
N GLY A 662 -21.83 2.65 -15.66
CA GLY A 662 -23.04 2.64 -16.49
C GLY A 662 -24.36 2.66 -15.70
N ASN A 663 -24.32 2.88 -14.38
CA ASN A 663 -25.48 3.03 -13.50
C ASN A 663 -26.05 4.46 -13.58
N ASN A 664 -26.66 4.79 -14.72
CA ASN A 664 -27.09 6.17 -15.05
C ASN A 664 -28.13 6.75 -14.07
N GLU A 665 -29.04 5.92 -13.54
CA GLU A 665 -30.06 6.38 -12.58
C GLU A 665 -29.41 6.81 -11.25
N ASP A 666 -28.57 5.96 -10.68
CA ASP A 666 -27.82 6.29 -9.47
C ASP A 666 -26.90 7.50 -9.70
N SER A 667 -26.26 7.61 -10.86
CA SER A 667 -25.45 8.80 -11.21
C SER A 667 -26.27 10.09 -11.12
N LYS A 668 -27.49 10.09 -11.65
CA LYS A 668 -28.41 11.24 -11.56
C LYS A 668 -28.87 11.49 -10.12
N THR A 669 -29.23 10.44 -9.39
CA THR A 669 -29.72 10.52 -8.01
C THR A 669 -28.67 11.12 -7.08
N TYR A 670 -27.47 10.53 -7.04
CA TYR A 670 -26.38 11.01 -6.18
C TYR A 670 -25.79 12.34 -6.67
N GLY A 671 -25.83 12.61 -7.98
CA GLY A 671 -25.47 13.92 -8.52
C GLY A 671 -26.44 15.03 -8.10
N THR A 672 -27.75 14.74 -8.09
CA THR A 672 -28.75 15.68 -7.56
C THR A 672 -28.57 15.88 -6.05
N LEU A 673 -28.28 14.80 -5.32
CA LEU A 673 -27.99 14.87 -3.90
C LEU A 673 -26.77 15.76 -3.61
N SER A 674 -25.66 15.58 -4.34
CA SER A 674 -24.46 16.40 -4.15
C SER A 674 -24.73 17.89 -4.42
N GLU A 675 -25.50 18.24 -5.45
CA GLU A 675 -25.84 19.65 -5.70
C GLU A 675 -26.73 20.26 -4.61
N ASN A 676 -27.66 19.48 -4.04
CA ASN A 676 -28.46 19.91 -2.90
C ASN A 676 -27.61 20.13 -1.64
N ILE A 677 -26.67 19.22 -1.36
CA ILE A 677 -25.73 19.36 -0.24
C ILE A 677 -24.86 20.61 -0.45
N LYS A 678 -24.33 20.83 -1.66
CA LYS A 678 -23.54 22.03 -1.97
C LYS A 678 -24.30 23.31 -1.69
N THR A 679 -25.56 23.37 -2.12
CA THR A 679 -26.44 24.53 -1.87
C THR A 679 -26.68 24.74 -0.37
N ALA A 680 -27.00 23.68 0.36
CA ALA A 680 -27.24 23.75 1.81
C ALA A 680 -25.97 24.13 2.58
N PHE A 681 -24.81 23.59 2.20
CA PHE A 681 -23.50 23.88 2.78
C PHE A 681 -23.18 25.38 2.68
N TYR A 682 -23.29 25.96 1.49
CA TYR A 682 -23.09 27.39 1.28
C TYR A 682 -24.04 28.20 2.17
N GLN A 683 -25.35 27.89 2.15
CA GLN A 683 -26.34 28.64 2.93
C GLN A 683 -26.13 28.54 4.45
N HIS A 684 -25.60 27.43 4.95
CA HIS A 684 -25.46 27.18 6.38
C HIS A 684 -24.13 27.68 6.94
N PHE A 685 -23.02 27.49 6.23
CA PHE A 685 -21.68 27.72 6.77
C PHE A 685 -21.02 29.01 6.26
N TYR A 686 -21.47 29.58 5.15
CA TYR A 686 -20.88 30.83 4.63
C TYR A 686 -21.44 32.05 5.34
N ASN A 687 -20.54 32.92 5.81
CA ASN A 687 -20.87 34.21 6.38
C ASN A 687 -20.63 35.33 5.34
N ALA A 688 -21.72 35.95 4.89
CA ALA A 688 -21.67 37.00 3.87
C ALA A 688 -21.04 38.32 4.35
N GLU A 689 -21.02 38.59 5.66
CA GLU A 689 -20.41 39.80 6.24
C GLU A 689 -18.89 39.67 6.31
N THR A 690 -18.40 38.53 6.80
CA THR A 690 -16.95 38.29 6.98
C THR A 690 -16.30 37.67 5.74
N LYS A 691 -17.09 37.19 4.79
CA LYS A 691 -16.64 36.49 3.58
C LYS A 691 -15.80 35.24 3.91
N ASN A 692 -16.23 34.52 4.95
CA ASN A 692 -15.58 33.31 5.44
C ASN A 692 -16.59 32.17 5.63
N TYR A 693 -16.10 30.93 5.64
CA TYR A 693 -16.84 29.79 6.15
C TYR A 693 -16.59 29.63 7.64
N GLU A 694 -17.67 29.54 8.42
CA GLU A 694 -17.66 29.59 9.88
C GLU A 694 -16.86 30.81 10.39
N GLU A 695 -15.99 30.62 11.36
CA GLU A 695 -15.11 31.65 11.94
C GLU A 695 -13.85 31.91 11.07
N GLY A 696 -13.78 31.38 9.85
CA GLY A 696 -12.69 31.66 8.91
C GLY A 696 -11.38 30.92 9.18
N SER A 697 -11.44 29.74 9.81
CA SER A 697 -10.26 28.88 9.98
C SER A 697 -9.63 28.49 8.63
N GLN A 698 -8.32 28.20 8.63
CA GLN A 698 -7.63 27.74 7.41
C GLN A 698 -8.34 26.53 6.79
N PHE A 699 -8.81 25.58 7.60
CA PHE A 699 -9.46 24.40 7.08
C PHE A 699 -10.87 24.67 6.54
N SER A 700 -11.73 25.40 7.26
CA SER A 700 -13.11 25.67 6.79
C SER A 700 -13.11 26.38 5.44
N ASN A 701 -12.25 27.39 5.26
CA ASN A 701 -12.12 28.09 3.99
C ASN A 701 -11.45 27.23 2.91
N SER A 702 -10.32 26.56 3.23
CA SER A 702 -9.62 25.77 2.22
C SER A 702 -10.43 24.57 1.74
N PHE A 703 -11.14 23.87 2.63
CA PHE A 703 -11.93 22.72 2.22
C PHE A 703 -13.12 23.10 1.34
N ALA A 704 -13.80 24.21 1.67
CA ALA A 704 -14.89 24.73 0.85
C ALA A 704 -14.42 25.12 -0.56
N LEU A 705 -13.25 25.78 -0.65
CA LEU A 705 -12.64 26.12 -1.93
C LEU A 705 -12.21 24.87 -2.71
N PHE A 706 -11.55 23.91 -2.04
CA PHE A 706 -11.02 22.69 -2.65
C PHE A 706 -12.14 21.84 -3.29
N LEU A 707 -13.27 21.73 -2.60
CA LEU A 707 -14.44 21.00 -3.07
C LEU A 707 -15.27 21.77 -4.11
N GLY A 708 -14.92 23.02 -4.42
CA GLY A 708 -15.69 23.87 -5.33
C GLY A 708 -17.08 24.22 -4.78
N LEU A 709 -17.21 24.34 -3.45
CA LEU A 709 -18.46 24.69 -2.76
C LEU A 709 -18.67 26.21 -2.70
N VAL A 710 -17.61 27.00 -2.88
CA VAL A 710 -17.68 28.46 -2.92
C VAL A 710 -18.21 28.93 -4.28
N PRO A 711 -19.24 29.80 -4.31
CA PRO A 711 -19.66 30.44 -5.55
C PRO A 711 -18.54 31.25 -6.19
N GLU A 712 -18.47 31.26 -7.52
CA GLU A 712 -17.41 31.94 -8.26
C GLU A 712 -17.25 33.42 -7.86
N SER A 713 -18.36 34.11 -7.60
CA SER A 713 -18.37 35.52 -7.20
C SER A 713 -17.75 35.80 -5.83
N GLU A 714 -17.62 34.78 -4.97
CA GLU A 714 -17.07 34.90 -3.61
C GLU A 714 -15.70 34.24 -3.47
N LYS A 715 -15.27 33.49 -4.49
CA LYS A 715 -14.05 32.67 -4.48
C LYS A 715 -12.81 33.47 -4.16
N GLU A 716 -12.62 34.59 -4.86
CA GLU A 716 -11.47 35.49 -4.66
C GLU A 716 -11.43 36.07 -3.23
N ALA A 717 -12.59 36.48 -2.69
CA ALA A 717 -12.66 37.05 -1.35
C ALA A 717 -12.30 36.02 -0.26
N VAL A 718 -12.84 34.80 -0.37
CA VAL A 718 -12.52 33.70 0.56
C VAL A 718 -11.05 33.29 0.46
N LEU A 719 -10.50 33.21 -0.76
CA LEU A 719 -9.09 32.91 -0.98
C LEU A 719 -8.17 33.99 -0.39
N ASN A 720 -8.49 35.28 -0.61
CA ASN A 720 -7.74 36.39 -0.03
C ASN A 720 -7.77 36.38 1.49
N ASN A 721 -8.92 36.06 2.10
CA ASN A 721 -9.03 35.88 3.54
C ASN A 721 -8.16 34.72 4.06
N LEU A 722 -8.18 33.57 3.38
CA LEU A 722 -7.34 32.41 3.72
C LEU A 722 -5.85 32.76 3.65
N VAL A 723 -5.42 33.39 2.55
CA VAL A 723 -4.02 33.83 2.39
C VAL A 723 -3.64 34.83 3.47
N ASN A 724 -4.50 35.82 3.75
CA ASN A 724 -4.24 36.81 4.77
C ASN A 724 -4.12 36.17 6.16
N ASP A 725 -4.97 35.19 6.47
CA ASP A 725 -4.87 34.41 7.70
C ASP A 725 -3.51 33.69 7.80
N ILE A 726 -3.09 33.02 6.74
CA ILE A 726 -1.81 32.30 6.71
C ILE A 726 -0.66 33.28 6.87
N VAL A 727 -0.56 34.27 5.98
CA VAL A 727 0.64 35.11 5.83
C VAL A 727 0.72 36.18 6.91
N ASN A 728 -0.39 36.86 7.22
CA ASN A 728 -0.38 38.04 8.08
C ASN A 728 -0.86 37.74 9.50
N THR A 729 -1.90 36.92 9.67
CA THR A 729 -2.42 36.59 11.01
C THR A 729 -1.53 35.57 11.72
N HIS A 730 -1.08 34.54 11.00
CA HIS A 730 -0.31 33.43 11.54
C HIS A 730 1.16 33.41 11.07
N ASP A 731 1.66 34.52 10.53
CA ASP A 731 3.08 34.68 10.14
C ASP A 731 3.62 33.52 9.28
N THR A 732 2.82 33.09 8.30
CA THR A 732 3.08 31.94 7.43
C THR A 732 3.25 30.63 8.21
N HIS A 733 2.30 30.33 9.09
CA HIS A 733 2.21 29.04 9.79
C HIS A 733 0.86 28.37 9.55
N LEU A 734 0.91 27.03 9.59
CA LEU A 734 -0.27 26.18 9.53
C LEU A 734 -1.06 26.31 10.84
N THR A 735 -2.38 26.41 10.72
CA THR A 735 -3.32 26.18 11.84
C THR A 735 -4.15 24.92 11.63
N THR A 736 -3.84 24.15 10.58
CA THR A 736 -4.56 22.94 10.19
C THR A 736 -4.08 21.71 10.95
N GLY A 737 -5.03 20.83 11.24
CA GLY A 737 -4.79 19.44 11.61
C GLY A 737 -4.59 18.58 10.36
N ILE A 738 -4.80 17.28 10.51
CA ILE A 738 -4.48 16.30 9.45
C ILE A 738 -5.35 16.45 8.21
N LEU A 739 -6.64 16.74 8.39
CA LEU A 739 -7.58 16.81 7.28
C LEU A 739 -7.38 18.13 6.54
N GLY A 740 -7.21 19.23 7.28
CA GLY A 740 -6.91 20.52 6.68
C GLY A 740 -5.58 20.55 5.94
N THR A 741 -4.53 19.94 6.51
CA THR A 741 -3.21 19.90 5.88
C THR A 741 -3.26 19.18 4.52
N LYS A 742 -4.05 18.10 4.39
CA LYS A 742 -4.20 17.37 3.11
C LYS A 742 -4.70 18.27 1.98
N TYR A 743 -5.69 19.12 2.22
CA TYR A 743 -6.32 19.90 1.14
C TYR A 743 -5.68 21.28 0.97
N LEU A 744 -5.12 21.87 2.01
CA LEU A 744 -4.63 23.25 1.99
C LEU A 744 -3.52 23.47 0.94
N MET A 745 -2.49 22.63 0.96
CA MET A 745 -1.31 22.81 0.10
C MET A 745 -1.68 22.70 -1.39
N GLU A 746 -2.46 21.68 -1.71
CA GLU A 746 -2.94 21.40 -3.06
C GLU A 746 -3.89 22.51 -3.55
N LEU A 747 -4.84 22.93 -2.69
CA LEU A 747 -5.72 24.05 -3.01
C LEU A 747 -4.93 25.31 -3.35
N LEU A 748 -4.01 25.72 -2.48
CA LEU A 748 -3.25 26.95 -2.68
C LEU A 748 -2.59 26.94 -4.06
N SER A 749 -2.08 25.78 -4.49
CA SER A 749 -1.43 25.64 -5.81
C SER A 749 -2.43 25.66 -6.96
N ARG A 750 -3.59 25.00 -6.82
CA ARG A 750 -4.70 25.06 -7.79
C ARG A 750 -5.22 26.47 -8.00
N GLU A 751 -5.19 27.30 -6.96
CA GLU A 751 -5.66 28.69 -6.95
C GLU A 751 -4.54 29.72 -7.21
N GLY A 752 -3.41 29.29 -7.79
CA GLY A 752 -2.34 30.20 -8.20
C GLY A 752 -1.48 30.75 -7.05
N ARG A 753 -1.61 30.21 -5.83
CA ARG A 753 -0.87 30.59 -4.61
C ARG A 753 0.16 29.53 -4.19
N SER A 754 0.87 28.98 -5.17
CA SER A 754 1.98 28.05 -4.92
C SER A 754 3.12 28.70 -4.12
N ASP A 755 3.25 30.04 -4.19
CA ASP A 755 4.14 30.84 -3.36
C ASP A 755 3.87 30.65 -1.85
N VAL A 756 2.60 30.70 -1.44
CA VAL A 756 2.19 30.51 -0.03
C VAL A 756 2.39 29.06 0.40
N ALA A 757 2.01 28.10 -0.46
CA ALA A 757 2.23 26.69 -0.19
C ALA A 757 3.72 26.38 0.01
N TRP A 758 4.59 26.93 -0.85
CA TRP A 758 6.03 26.79 -0.69
C TRP A 758 6.53 27.42 0.61
N ALA A 759 6.10 28.65 0.92
CA ALA A 759 6.50 29.33 2.15
C ALA A 759 6.12 28.53 3.41
N LEU A 760 4.95 27.89 3.43
CA LEU A 760 4.53 26.94 4.47
C LEU A 760 5.42 25.70 4.53
N ALA A 761 5.73 25.08 3.37
CA ALA A 761 6.59 23.90 3.30
C ALA A 761 8.03 24.17 3.79
N THR A 762 8.51 25.39 3.59
CA THR A 762 9.85 25.84 4.01
C THR A 762 9.88 26.57 5.35
N GLN A 763 8.75 26.69 6.05
CA GLN A 763 8.71 27.30 7.38
C GLN A 763 9.58 26.50 8.36
N THR A 764 10.37 27.19 9.19
CA THR A 764 11.39 26.59 10.06
C THR A 764 11.06 26.68 11.56
N THR A 765 10.05 27.47 11.92
CA THR A 765 9.54 27.62 13.28
C THR A 765 8.26 26.82 13.50
N PHE A 766 7.93 26.56 14.76
CA PHE A 766 6.73 25.83 15.13
C PHE A 766 5.47 26.65 14.82
N PRO A 767 4.41 26.03 14.28
CA PRO A 767 4.32 24.65 13.77
C PRO A 767 4.82 24.53 12.31
N SER A 768 5.73 23.58 12.04
CA SER A 768 6.18 23.25 10.68
C SER A 768 6.83 21.86 10.60
N TRP A 769 6.93 21.30 9.40
CA TRP A 769 7.66 20.04 9.17
C TRP A 769 9.16 20.17 9.43
N ILE A 770 9.78 21.30 9.07
CA ILE A 770 11.22 21.49 9.29
C ILE A 770 11.51 21.61 10.79
N ASP A 771 10.66 22.30 11.56
CA ASP A 771 10.80 22.31 13.02
C ASP A 771 10.64 20.89 13.59
N MET A 772 9.66 20.12 13.10
CA MET A 772 9.43 18.74 13.50
C MET A 772 10.70 17.88 13.31
N LEU A 773 11.36 18.01 12.16
CA LEU A 773 12.49 17.15 11.77
C LEU A 773 13.86 17.60 12.28
N LYS A 774 13.95 18.63 13.14
CA LYS A 774 15.21 19.01 13.79
C LYS A 774 15.83 17.87 14.61
N ASP A 775 15.00 17.00 15.17
CA ASP A 775 15.39 15.90 16.06
C ASP A 775 14.54 14.62 15.82
N ARG A 776 13.92 14.51 14.65
CA ARG A 776 13.07 13.38 14.24
C ARG A 776 13.50 12.85 12.86
N THR A 777 13.36 11.54 12.69
CA THR A 777 13.67 10.81 11.43
C THR A 777 12.42 10.27 10.74
N THR A 778 11.26 10.52 11.35
CA THR A 778 9.89 10.17 10.95
C THR A 778 8.97 11.32 11.34
N LEU A 779 7.76 11.34 10.80
CA LEU A 779 6.73 12.31 11.19
C LEU A 779 6.16 11.97 12.57
N SER A 780 5.88 13.00 13.37
CA SER A 780 5.25 12.88 14.69
C SER A 780 3.72 12.97 14.60
N GLU A 781 3.00 12.46 15.59
CA GLU A 781 1.54 12.56 15.68
C GLU A 781 1.06 14.01 15.73
N LYS A 782 1.78 14.85 16.46
CA LYS A 782 1.43 16.26 16.65
C LYS A 782 2.58 17.16 16.23
N TRP A 783 2.22 18.38 15.83
CA TRP A 783 3.17 19.44 15.50
C TRP A 783 4.12 19.77 16.66
N ASP A 784 3.66 19.66 17.91
CA ASP A 784 4.46 19.93 19.12
C ASP A 784 5.37 18.75 19.54
N LYS A 785 5.44 17.70 18.70
CA LYS A 785 6.23 16.48 18.91
C LYS A 785 5.82 15.66 20.13
N SER A 786 4.65 15.93 20.73
CA SER A 786 4.07 15.10 21.78
C SER A 786 3.28 13.92 21.19
N GLY A 787 3.26 12.79 21.89
CA GLY A 787 2.61 11.56 21.42
C GLY A 787 3.57 10.65 20.66
N SER A 788 3.09 10.01 19.60
CA SER A 788 3.94 9.16 18.74
C SER A 788 4.97 9.99 17.98
N SER A 789 6.19 9.47 17.85
CA SER A 789 7.23 10.02 16.96
C SER A 789 7.20 9.37 15.57
N ASN A 790 6.26 8.48 15.27
CA ASN A 790 6.12 7.79 13.99
C ASN A 790 4.65 7.62 13.61
N HIS A 791 4.08 8.69 13.06
CA HIS A 791 2.69 8.77 12.67
C HIS A 791 2.57 9.30 11.24
N VAL A 792 1.85 8.60 10.38
CA VAL A 792 1.89 8.88 8.93
C VAL A 792 1.11 10.14 8.51
N MET A 793 0.09 10.53 9.27
CA MET A 793 -0.99 11.44 8.84
C MET A 793 -0.60 12.87 8.44
N LEU A 794 0.57 13.39 8.88
CA LEU A 794 1.08 14.70 8.45
C LEU A 794 1.94 14.62 7.18
N GLY A 795 1.98 13.46 6.52
CA GLY A 795 2.79 13.20 5.33
C GLY A 795 2.11 13.51 4.00
N SER A 796 0.91 14.10 4.02
CA SER A 796 0.16 14.47 2.81
C SER A 796 0.90 15.47 1.92
N ILE A 797 1.79 16.29 2.50
CA ILE A 797 2.67 17.21 1.78
C ILE A 797 3.51 16.52 0.69
N ASP A 798 3.82 15.24 0.84
CA ASP A 798 4.66 14.55 -0.13
C ASP A 798 3.99 14.39 -1.49
N SER A 799 2.66 14.22 -1.51
CA SER A 799 1.89 14.24 -2.77
C SER A 799 2.01 15.60 -3.49
N TRP A 800 2.13 16.70 -2.74
CA TRP A 800 2.34 18.04 -3.28
C TRP A 800 3.74 18.21 -3.90
N PHE A 801 4.77 17.51 -3.39
CA PHE A 801 6.09 17.51 -4.03
C PHE A 801 6.04 16.91 -5.44
N TYR A 802 5.32 15.82 -5.64
CA TYR A 802 5.11 15.22 -6.97
C TYR A 802 4.21 16.09 -7.85
N GLN A 803 3.04 16.48 -7.35
CA GLN A 803 2.01 17.17 -8.14
C GLN A 803 2.40 18.60 -8.50
N THR A 804 3.10 19.30 -7.63
CA THR A 804 3.37 20.74 -7.79
C THR A 804 4.83 21.00 -8.08
N LEU A 805 5.77 20.55 -7.24
CA LEU A 805 7.20 20.84 -7.48
C LEU A 805 7.73 20.12 -8.72
N ALA A 806 7.44 18.82 -8.85
CA ALA A 806 7.77 18.08 -10.07
C ALA A 806 6.72 18.25 -11.17
N GLY A 807 5.49 18.63 -10.81
CA GLY A 807 4.42 18.91 -11.75
C GLY A 807 3.67 17.69 -12.28
N ILE A 808 3.88 16.48 -11.74
CA ILE A 808 3.28 15.24 -12.23
C ILE A 808 1.85 15.11 -11.70
N GLN A 809 0.85 15.32 -12.55
CA GLN A 809 -0.56 15.37 -12.14
C GLN A 809 -1.43 14.41 -12.98
N VAL A 810 -2.04 13.42 -12.33
CA VAL A 810 -3.02 12.53 -12.98
C VAL A 810 -4.30 13.30 -13.35
N GLN A 811 -4.89 13.01 -14.50
CA GLN A 811 -6.16 13.58 -14.92
C GLN A 811 -7.34 12.68 -14.52
N GLU A 812 -8.43 13.30 -14.05
CA GLU A 812 -9.61 12.57 -13.55
C GLU A 812 -10.36 11.83 -14.68
N ASP A 813 -10.39 12.42 -15.87
CA ASP A 813 -11.03 11.89 -17.08
C ASP A 813 -10.14 10.91 -17.87
N ALA A 814 -8.84 10.85 -17.55
CA ALA A 814 -7.87 9.94 -18.16
C ALA A 814 -7.06 9.13 -17.12
N PRO A 815 -7.74 8.29 -16.31
CA PRO A 815 -7.12 7.57 -15.19
C PRO A 815 -6.05 6.57 -15.66
N GLY A 816 -5.21 6.14 -14.71
CA GLY A 816 -4.11 5.20 -14.95
C GLY A 816 -2.95 5.83 -15.72
N PHE A 817 -2.79 7.17 -15.65
CA PHE A 817 -1.83 7.94 -16.44
C PHE A 817 -1.99 7.71 -17.96
N SER A 818 -3.23 7.56 -18.43
CA SER A 818 -3.49 7.48 -19.87
C SER A 818 -3.22 8.84 -20.53
N GLU A 819 -3.66 9.92 -19.89
CA GLU A 819 -3.19 11.29 -20.11
C GLU A 819 -2.89 11.92 -18.74
N PHE A 820 -1.87 12.75 -18.66
CA PHE A 820 -1.48 13.44 -17.43
C PHE A 820 -0.90 14.82 -17.73
N VAL A 821 -0.78 15.65 -16.70
CA VAL A 821 -0.18 16.98 -16.81
C VAL A 821 1.23 16.96 -16.23
N ILE A 822 2.14 17.69 -16.88
CA ILE A 822 3.43 18.12 -16.34
C ILE A 822 3.38 19.66 -16.21
N LYS A 823 3.13 20.15 -14.99
CA LYS A 823 3.10 21.60 -14.65
C LYS A 823 3.94 21.90 -13.40
N PRO A 824 5.28 21.93 -13.53
CA PRO A 824 6.15 22.18 -12.38
C PRO A 824 6.05 23.63 -11.89
N PHE A 825 5.94 23.80 -10.58
CA PHE A 825 6.15 25.06 -9.89
C PHE A 825 7.63 25.21 -9.50
N MET A 826 8.18 26.38 -9.75
CA MET A 826 9.59 26.70 -9.50
C MET A 826 9.67 27.83 -8.47
N PRO A 827 9.98 27.53 -7.21
CA PRO A 827 10.29 28.57 -6.24
C PRO A 827 11.61 29.29 -6.57
N GLU A 828 11.74 30.58 -6.21
CA GLU A 828 12.95 31.37 -6.50
C GLU A 828 14.23 30.79 -5.86
N ASP A 829 14.11 30.18 -4.69
CA ASP A 829 15.21 29.60 -3.91
C ASP A 829 15.47 28.12 -4.23
N LEU A 830 14.78 27.55 -5.23
CA LEU A 830 14.96 26.18 -5.68
C LEU A 830 15.55 26.13 -7.09
N SER A 831 16.68 25.45 -7.26
CA SER A 831 17.43 25.44 -8.52
C SER A 831 17.16 24.22 -9.40
N TRP A 832 16.67 23.12 -8.81
CA TRP A 832 16.27 21.92 -9.54
C TRP A 832 15.37 21.02 -8.70
N VAL A 833 14.55 20.22 -9.40
CA VAL A 833 13.74 19.12 -8.88
C VAL A 833 13.86 17.93 -9.83
N LYS A 834 13.85 16.73 -9.29
CA LYS A 834 13.75 15.47 -10.02
C LYS A 834 12.69 14.60 -9.38
N ALA A 835 11.76 14.12 -10.17
CA ALA A 835 10.85 13.06 -9.74
C ALA A 835 10.60 12.02 -10.82
N SER A 836 10.33 10.79 -10.38
CA SER A 836 9.88 9.72 -11.25
C SER A 836 8.88 8.82 -10.52
N VAL A 837 7.95 8.23 -11.27
CA VAL A 837 6.91 7.33 -10.76
C VAL A 837 6.71 6.20 -11.77
N LYS A 838 6.85 4.95 -11.33
CA LYS A 838 6.52 3.77 -12.14
C LYS A 838 5.01 3.49 -12.05
N THR A 839 4.28 3.86 -13.10
CA THR A 839 2.82 3.71 -13.21
C THR A 839 2.44 2.36 -13.83
N VAL A 840 1.13 2.09 -13.99
CA VAL A 840 0.63 0.93 -14.74
C VAL A 840 0.99 0.95 -16.23
N LYS A 841 1.40 2.11 -16.76
CA LYS A 841 1.84 2.31 -18.15
C LYS A 841 3.36 2.26 -18.33
N GLY A 842 4.11 2.37 -17.24
CA GLY A 842 5.57 2.56 -17.24
C GLY A 842 5.98 3.82 -16.50
N THR A 843 7.24 4.24 -16.66
CA THR A 843 7.80 5.37 -15.92
C THR A 843 7.31 6.70 -16.46
N VAL A 844 6.77 7.53 -15.56
CA VAL A 844 6.59 8.98 -15.75
C VAL A 844 7.76 9.67 -15.07
N LYS A 845 8.39 10.64 -15.73
CA LYS A 845 9.53 11.39 -15.20
C LYS A 845 9.35 12.88 -15.45
N SER A 846 9.74 13.70 -14.46
CA SER A 846 9.83 15.16 -14.58
C SER A 846 11.05 15.67 -13.83
N GLU A 847 12.00 16.27 -14.56
CA GLU A 847 13.21 16.85 -14.00
C GLU A 847 13.43 18.24 -14.57
N TRP A 848 13.31 19.27 -13.74
CA TRP A 848 13.62 20.63 -14.15
C TRP A 848 14.85 21.18 -13.45
N SER A 849 15.52 22.12 -14.11
CA SER A 849 16.61 22.89 -13.52
C SER A 849 16.67 24.30 -14.10
N ILE A 850 17.13 25.24 -13.28
CA ILE A 850 17.42 26.62 -13.68
C ILE A 850 18.92 26.84 -13.55
N LYS A 851 19.60 27.17 -14.66
CA LYS A 851 21.05 27.44 -14.68
C LYS A 851 21.33 28.72 -15.47
N ASN A 852 21.98 29.69 -14.84
CA ASN A 852 22.28 30.99 -15.44
C ASN A 852 21.05 31.69 -16.04
N GLY A 853 19.88 31.53 -15.42
CA GLY A 853 18.61 32.07 -15.89
C GLY A 853 17.93 31.27 -17.02
N ASN A 854 18.55 30.19 -17.51
CA ASN A 854 17.95 29.29 -18.49
C ASN A 854 17.20 28.17 -17.79
N TYR A 855 15.97 27.94 -18.26
CA TYR A 855 15.11 26.85 -17.83
C TYR A 855 15.35 25.61 -18.68
N HIS A 856 15.42 24.45 -18.03
CA HIS A 856 15.43 23.14 -18.68
C HIS A 856 14.45 22.20 -18.00
N LEU A 857 13.70 21.42 -18.78
CA LEU A 857 12.80 20.36 -18.32
C LEU A 857 12.99 19.09 -19.14
N ASN A 858 13.38 18.01 -18.49
CA ASN A 858 13.43 16.67 -19.08
C ASN A 858 12.24 15.86 -18.58
N ILE A 859 11.47 15.29 -19.50
CA ILE A 859 10.33 14.44 -19.18
C ILE A 859 10.42 13.09 -19.87
N GLN A 860 9.77 12.10 -19.27
CA GLN A 860 9.50 10.80 -19.88
C GLN A 860 8.00 10.53 -19.80
N VAL A 861 7.41 10.25 -20.95
CA VAL A 861 6.01 9.88 -21.11
C VAL A 861 5.95 8.39 -21.46
N PRO A 862 5.27 7.55 -20.66
CA PRO A 862 5.25 6.10 -20.90
C PRO A 862 4.55 5.74 -22.21
N PHE A 863 4.84 4.53 -22.71
CA PHE A 863 4.27 4.02 -23.95
C PHE A 863 2.74 4.01 -23.92
N GLY A 864 2.11 4.51 -24.98
CA GLY A 864 0.65 4.59 -25.08
C GLY A 864 0.00 5.61 -24.16
N SER A 865 0.78 6.50 -23.53
CA SER A 865 0.28 7.65 -22.78
C SER A 865 0.58 8.96 -23.51
N GLU A 866 -0.16 10.00 -23.11
CA GLU A 866 0.02 11.38 -23.57
C GLU A 866 0.26 12.30 -22.36
N ALA A 867 0.93 13.43 -22.57
CA ALA A 867 1.13 14.44 -21.54
C ALA A 867 0.81 15.85 -22.05
N ILE A 868 0.15 16.64 -21.21
CA ILE A 868 -0.01 18.08 -21.37
C ILE A 868 1.10 18.76 -20.58
N VAL A 869 2.00 19.46 -21.26
CA VAL A 869 3.25 19.97 -20.70
C VAL A 869 3.23 21.50 -20.70
N TYR A 870 3.43 22.08 -19.52
CA TYR A 870 3.52 23.52 -19.33
C TYR A 870 4.99 23.96 -19.32
N ILE A 871 5.38 24.77 -20.31
CA ILE A 871 6.75 25.26 -20.48
C ILE A 871 6.79 26.75 -20.21
N ILE A 872 7.71 27.19 -19.35
CA ILE A 872 7.91 28.61 -19.06
C ILE A 872 8.41 29.35 -20.30
N GLY A 873 7.73 30.42 -20.67
CA GLY A 873 8.03 31.24 -21.84
C GLY A 873 6.75 31.54 -22.59
N ASP A 874 6.40 32.82 -22.67
CA ASP A 874 5.23 33.34 -23.41
C ASP A 874 5.51 33.51 -24.91
N ASN A 875 6.78 33.49 -25.34
CA ASN A 875 7.19 33.43 -26.73
C ASN A 875 7.71 32.03 -27.12
N PRO A 876 6.96 31.26 -27.94
CA PRO A 876 7.38 29.97 -28.49
C PRO A 876 8.73 30.02 -29.22
N ASP A 877 9.10 31.15 -29.83
CA ASP A 877 10.40 31.33 -30.51
C ASP A 877 11.60 31.12 -29.56
N ASN A 878 11.40 31.32 -28.25
CA ASN A 878 12.42 31.16 -27.23
C ASN A 878 12.42 29.75 -26.61
N ILE A 879 11.52 28.88 -27.06
CA ILE A 879 11.39 27.51 -26.58
C ILE A 879 12.07 26.57 -27.56
N SER A 880 12.88 25.69 -27.01
CA SER A 880 13.55 24.61 -27.73
C SER A 880 13.12 23.25 -27.20
N GLU A 881 13.13 22.25 -28.07
CA GLU A 881 13.03 20.84 -27.73
C GLU A 881 14.24 20.13 -28.31
N SER A 882 14.95 19.35 -27.48
CA SER A 882 16.20 18.66 -27.85
C SER A 882 17.23 19.57 -28.53
N GLY A 883 17.26 20.86 -28.16
CA GLY A 883 18.18 21.86 -28.71
C GLY A 883 17.75 22.51 -30.04
N HIS A 884 16.58 22.17 -30.57
CA HIS A 884 16.02 22.76 -31.79
C HIS A 884 14.79 23.62 -31.48
N PRO A 885 14.44 24.63 -32.31
CA PRO A 885 13.21 25.39 -32.12
C PRO A 885 11.99 24.47 -32.00
N VAL A 886 11.12 24.71 -31.02
CA VAL A 886 10.01 23.78 -30.70
C VAL A 886 9.04 23.58 -31.87
N GLU A 887 8.91 24.55 -32.78
CA GLU A 887 8.10 24.43 -34.01
C GLU A 887 8.60 23.35 -34.97
N GLN A 888 9.86 22.92 -34.84
CA GLN A 888 10.47 21.86 -35.64
C GLN A 888 10.43 20.50 -34.93
N ALA A 889 9.92 20.44 -33.70
CA ALA A 889 9.91 19.23 -32.90
C ALA A 889 8.79 18.28 -33.34
N GLU A 890 9.15 17.03 -33.63
CA GLU A 890 8.18 15.98 -33.93
C GLU A 890 7.48 15.50 -32.64
N ASN A 891 6.20 15.17 -32.73
CA ASN A 891 5.36 14.70 -31.61
C ASN A 891 5.19 15.73 -30.48
N VAL A 892 5.31 17.02 -30.82
CA VAL A 892 5.03 18.15 -29.93
C VAL A 892 3.98 19.03 -30.59
N GLU A 893 2.76 18.99 -30.05
CA GLU A 893 1.63 19.79 -30.53
C GLU A 893 1.45 21.02 -29.65
N PHE A 894 1.54 22.22 -30.22
CA PHE A 894 1.16 23.44 -29.50
C PHE A 894 -0.34 23.45 -29.24
N LEU A 895 -0.74 23.71 -28.00
CA LEU A 895 -2.16 23.82 -27.62
C LEU A 895 -2.57 25.29 -27.44
N TRP A 896 -2.09 25.95 -26.39
CA TRP A 896 -2.41 27.34 -26.07
C TRP A 896 -1.31 28.04 -25.27
N LYS A 897 -1.51 29.33 -24.98
CA LYS A 897 -0.72 30.11 -24.03
C LYS A 897 -1.58 30.46 -22.82
N GLU A 898 -1.03 30.33 -21.63
CA GLU A 898 -1.68 30.59 -20.35
C GLU A 898 -0.69 31.27 -19.43
N ASP A 899 -0.99 32.50 -19.02
CA ASP A 899 -0.08 33.34 -18.22
C ASP A 899 1.34 33.40 -18.83
N ASN A 900 2.33 32.87 -18.11
CA ASN A 900 3.74 32.81 -18.52
C ASN A 900 4.13 31.46 -19.13
N TYR A 901 3.16 30.60 -19.43
CA TYR A 901 3.37 29.28 -19.99
C TYR A 901 2.96 29.21 -21.46
N THR A 902 3.75 28.47 -22.23
CA THR A 902 3.31 27.86 -23.49
C THR A 902 3.01 26.38 -23.23
N VAL A 903 1.84 25.92 -23.64
CA VAL A 903 1.33 24.58 -23.34
C VAL A 903 1.38 23.70 -24.58
N PHE A 904 1.93 22.50 -24.42
CA PHE A 904 2.06 21.51 -25.48
C PHE A 904 1.38 20.19 -25.10
N LYS A 905 0.92 19.44 -26.10
CA LYS A 905 0.61 18.01 -25.98
C LYS A 905 1.74 17.20 -26.60
N VAL A 906 2.19 16.18 -25.89
CA VAL A 906 3.21 15.24 -26.37
C VAL A 906 2.74 13.79 -26.19
N GLY A 907 3.13 12.93 -27.12
CA GLY A 907 2.93 11.48 -26.98
C GLY A 907 4.01 10.82 -26.13
N SER A 908 4.02 9.49 -26.08
CA SER A 908 5.06 8.71 -25.40
C SER A 908 6.49 9.06 -25.86
N GLY A 909 7.48 8.86 -25.00
CA GLY A 909 8.90 9.08 -25.29
C GLY A 909 9.59 10.05 -24.32
N GLU A 910 10.86 10.34 -24.61
CA GLU A 910 11.67 11.29 -23.84
C GLU A 910 11.76 12.64 -24.56
N TYR A 911 11.57 13.72 -23.82
CA TYR A 911 11.61 15.10 -24.34
C TYR A 911 12.47 15.98 -23.44
N SER A 912 13.18 16.93 -24.06
CA SER A 912 14.04 17.89 -23.35
C SER A 912 13.71 19.31 -23.78
N PHE A 913 12.91 20.01 -22.98
CA PHE A 913 12.52 21.38 -23.24
C PHE A 913 13.53 22.36 -22.64
N GLY A 914 13.82 23.43 -23.36
CA GLY A 914 14.63 24.55 -22.87
C GLY A 914 13.99 25.88 -23.20
N SER A 915 14.11 26.86 -22.30
CA SER A 915 13.65 28.23 -22.52
C SER A 915 14.71 29.23 -22.08
N SER A 916 15.06 30.16 -22.98
CA SER A 916 16.00 31.26 -22.72
C SER A 916 15.31 32.54 -22.25
N SER A 917 13.98 32.53 -22.09
CA SER A 917 13.25 33.64 -21.52
C SER A 917 13.76 33.88 -20.10
N ALA A 918 14.20 35.12 -19.81
CA ALA A 918 14.75 35.47 -18.51
C ALA A 918 13.71 35.12 -17.44
N TYR A 919 14.01 34.13 -16.60
CA TYR A 919 13.25 33.81 -15.40
C TYR A 919 13.21 35.06 -14.51
N LYS A 920 12.21 35.92 -14.70
CA LYS A 920 12.02 37.17 -13.97
C LYS A 920 10.72 37.06 -13.19
N ASN A 921 10.87 36.88 -11.87
CA ASN A 921 9.88 37.03 -10.82
C ASN A 921 8.48 36.54 -11.19
N ILE A 922 8.29 35.22 -11.06
CA ILE A 922 6.95 34.62 -10.91
C ILE A 922 6.49 35.02 -9.50
N LYS A 923 5.74 36.12 -9.40
CA LYS A 923 5.08 36.57 -8.15
C LYS A 923 3.59 36.35 -8.25
#